data_AF-A0A6N2VQA4-F1
#
_entry.id   AF-A0A6N2VQA4-F1
#
_cell.length_a   1.000
_cell.length_b   1.000
_cell.length_c   1.000
_cell.angle_alpha   90.00
_cell.angle_beta   90.00
_cell.angle_gamma   90.00
#
_symmetry.space_group_name_H-M   'P 1'
#
loop_
_entity.id
_entity.type
_entity.pdbx_description
1 polymer ?
#
loop_
_entity_poly.entity_id
_entity_poly.type
_entity_poly.pdbx_seq_one_letter_code
_entity_poly.pdbx_strand_id
1 'polypeptide(L)'
;MEERELLLERLELALDRIREIPGEDWQEESLQHWKEYFTAVAKFLLLIEDTRQFLEQGKQNTATLEELKQRNHALYEDILPENYENSFANPAVAVKCLGEEFGALAAFLYTEMRSLIGFTYEGRLDELVIRMELFSEVYAAFVYEEQENHRLPSYASIREILYWFVSDYADVAAEARVRELVCPGNNFAADIIRRAELTDLRYLYAYGEYVGENELSMAKFLNSLPEETINTMADTYTEGYRIGFEVTGKDLSKKAAVDVRYQLGFERMMRRALENFDKMGLQPVIYRAAASILYNPSIYKNGFYSVSPNRQYEFDHKDDKALFLDKMYCSRKLEVMHTAFEKYKTEARGYAGPAVVETFGEKDFAPVNKPEAVKMTDEQSTLMVEHRTQMGQLQRQYIIEEERSFTIIAFPIPEVGDCFEELFRETIRINTLDYKKYQRIQQTIIDALDQADHCEVKGCNGNHTDITVNLWKLKDPAKETIFENCVADVNIPVGEVFTSPVLEGTNGVLHVTKVFLNGLEYKNLEIIFENGRIKNYNCANFATEEENKAFIKENILFRHKTLPLGEFAIGTNTTAYVAAKRLGVEARMPILIAEKMGPHFAVGDTCYSHAEEVKVYNPDGKEIVARDNEVAALRSVNPSKAYFNCHTDITIPYDELAELTAVKKDGGRIPIIANGRFVLPGTEELNEPLRELD
;
A
#
# COMPACT_ATOMS: atom_id res chain seq x y z
N MET A 1 -4.55 -32.82 17.74
CA MET A 1 -5.19 -32.84 19.07
C MET A 1 -4.10 -32.62 20.12
N GLU A 2 -3.05 -33.44 20.13
CA GLU A 2 -1.85 -33.26 20.97
C GLU A 2 -1.15 -31.89 20.80
N GLU A 3 -0.99 -31.38 19.57
CA GLU A 3 -0.31 -30.08 19.33
C GLU A 3 -1.12 -28.87 19.85
N ARG A 4 -2.45 -28.86 19.65
CA ARG A 4 -3.31 -27.78 20.15
C ARG A 4 -3.37 -27.78 21.68
N GLU A 5 -3.44 -28.96 22.29
CA GLU A 5 -3.40 -29.11 23.75
C GLU A 5 -2.09 -28.56 24.33
N LEU A 6 -0.95 -28.91 23.72
CA LEU A 6 0.36 -28.37 24.12
C LEU A 6 0.43 -26.84 24.02
N LEU A 7 -0.10 -26.26 22.93
CA LEU A 7 -0.15 -24.80 22.78
C LEU A 7 -1.04 -24.14 23.84
N LEU A 8 -2.17 -24.75 24.20
CA LEU A 8 -3.04 -24.24 25.27
C LEU A 8 -2.35 -24.32 26.64
N GLU A 9 -1.63 -25.40 26.93
CA GLU A 9 -0.85 -25.53 28.17
C GLU A 9 0.23 -24.45 28.26
N ARG A 10 0.99 -24.22 27.18
CA ARG A 10 1.99 -23.14 27.11
C ARG A 10 1.37 -21.76 27.28
N LEU A 11 0.23 -21.51 26.61
CA LEU A 11 -0.50 -20.26 26.75
C LEU A 11 -0.93 -20.03 28.19
N GLU A 12 -1.50 -21.03 28.85
CA GLU A 12 -1.96 -20.90 30.24
C GLU A 12 -0.79 -20.64 31.20
N LEU A 13 0.35 -21.30 31.02
CA LEU A 13 1.56 -21.03 31.82
C LEU A 13 2.05 -19.58 31.67
N ALA A 14 2.06 -19.05 30.43
CA ALA A 14 2.44 -17.66 30.20
C ALA A 14 1.41 -16.69 30.82
N LEU A 15 0.11 -16.99 30.68
CA LEU A 15 -0.97 -16.18 31.27
C LEU A 15 -0.95 -16.19 32.78
N ASP A 16 -0.67 -17.32 33.43
CA ASP A 16 -0.51 -17.41 34.88
C ASP A 16 0.56 -16.45 35.36
N ARG A 17 1.72 -16.41 34.67
CA ARG A 17 2.76 -15.44 34.99
C ARG A 17 2.31 -14.00 34.76
N ILE A 18 1.64 -13.71 33.64
CA ILE A 18 1.16 -12.36 33.31
C ILE A 18 0.14 -11.83 34.33
N ARG A 19 -0.72 -12.71 34.88
CA ARG A 19 -1.72 -12.34 35.91
C ARG A 19 -1.08 -11.86 37.22
N GLU A 20 0.12 -12.33 37.53
CA GLU A 20 0.83 -11.97 38.76
C GLU A 20 1.46 -10.56 38.68
N ILE A 21 1.90 -10.14 37.49
CA ILE A 21 2.69 -8.91 37.25
C ILE A 21 2.12 -7.66 37.94
N PRO A 22 0.82 -7.31 37.82
CA PRO A 22 0.30 -6.08 38.42
C PRO A 22 0.40 -6.04 39.97
N GLY A 23 0.49 -7.22 40.60
CA GLY A 23 0.57 -7.38 42.05
C GLY A 23 1.99 -7.47 42.59
N GLU A 24 3.02 -7.51 41.74
CA GLU A 24 4.41 -7.63 42.19
C GLU A 24 4.99 -6.28 42.61
N ASP A 25 5.71 -6.27 43.73
CA ASP A 25 6.39 -5.08 44.24
C ASP A 25 7.85 -5.07 43.78
N TRP A 26 8.24 -3.94 43.21
CA TRP A 26 9.61 -3.64 42.82
C TRP A 26 10.19 -2.75 43.93
N GLN A 27 11.32 -3.16 44.50
CA GLN A 27 11.84 -2.49 45.71
C GLN A 27 12.56 -1.18 45.38
N GLU A 28 13.09 -1.07 44.17
CA GLU A 28 13.82 0.10 43.68
C GLU A 28 12.91 1.18 43.10
N GLU A 29 12.87 2.36 43.72
CA GLU A 29 12.05 3.51 43.32
C GLU A 29 12.36 3.98 41.88
N SER A 30 13.61 3.81 41.44
CA SER A 30 14.03 4.14 40.06
C SER A 30 13.41 3.24 38.99
N LEU A 31 12.82 2.11 39.37
CA LEU A 31 12.21 1.15 38.45
C LEU A 31 10.68 1.24 38.41
N GLN A 32 10.10 2.20 39.13
CA GLN A 32 8.64 2.36 39.20
C GLN A 32 7.98 2.57 37.83
N HIS A 33 8.63 3.32 36.92
CA HIS A 33 8.13 3.51 35.55
C HIS A 33 8.11 2.20 34.73
N TRP A 34 9.04 1.27 35.01
CA TRP A 34 9.04 -0.06 34.41
C TRP A 34 7.91 -0.94 34.93
N LYS A 35 7.64 -0.89 36.24
CA LYS A 35 6.46 -1.52 36.84
C LYS A 35 5.17 -1.02 36.18
N GLU A 36 5.06 0.29 35.95
CA GLU A 36 3.90 0.88 35.26
C GLU A 36 3.76 0.37 33.82
N TYR A 37 4.86 0.33 33.06
CA TYR A 37 4.89 -0.22 31.70
C TYR A 37 4.43 -1.69 31.67
N PHE A 38 5.07 -2.57 32.45
CA PHE A 38 4.74 -4.00 32.45
C PHE A 38 3.31 -4.24 32.96
N THR A 39 2.84 -3.47 33.93
CA THR A 39 1.46 -3.53 34.39
C THR A 39 0.47 -3.12 33.29
N ALA A 40 0.77 -2.06 32.53
CA ALA A 40 -0.08 -1.60 31.43
C ALA A 40 -0.16 -2.65 30.31
N VAL A 41 0.98 -3.20 29.88
CA VAL A 41 1.02 -4.24 28.83
C VAL A 41 0.38 -5.54 29.32
N ALA A 42 0.62 -5.96 30.57
CA ALA A 42 -0.03 -7.15 31.15
C ALA A 42 -1.56 -7.01 31.15
N LYS A 43 -2.10 -5.84 31.54
CA LYS A 43 -3.55 -5.58 31.47
C LYS A 43 -4.08 -5.70 30.04
N PHE A 44 -3.34 -5.21 29.04
CA PHE A 44 -3.71 -5.37 27.64
C PHE A 44 -3.70 -6.85 27.21
N LEU A 45 -2.68 -7.62 27.60
CA LEU A 45 -2.62 -9.07 27.30
C LEU A 45 -3.76 -9.86 27.97
N LEU A 46 -4.18 -9.46 29.17
CA LEU A 46 -5.36 -10.05 29.81
C LEU A 46 -6.66 -9.68 29.10
N LEU A 47 -6.75 -8.50 28.47
CA LEU A 47 -7.87 -8.14 27.60
C LEU A 47 -7.89 -8.98 26.30
N ILE A 48 -6.71 -9.32 25.75
CA ILE A 48 -6.60 -10.27 24.65
C ILE A 48 -7.14 -11.65 25.05
N GLU A 49 -6.76 -12.15 26.23
CA GLU A 49 -7.27 -13.42 26.74
C GLU A 49 -8.79 -13.40 26.99
N ASP A 50 -9.33 -12.33 27.60
CA ASP A 50 -10.79 -12.16 27.75
C ASP A 50 -11.50 -12.16 26.39
N THR A 51 -10.89 -11.53 25.37
CA THR A 51 -11.39 -11.55 24.00
C THR A 51 -11.35 -12.95 23.40
N ARG A 52 -10.27 -13.70 23.56
CA ARG A 52 -10.16 -15.09 23.09
C ARG A 52 -11.26 -15.97 23.71
N GLN A 53 -11.44 -15.90 25.03
CA GLN A 53 -12.48 -16.66 25.73
C GLN A 53 -13.89 -16.27 25.26
N PHE A 54 -14.14 -14.99 25.04
CA PHE A 54 -15.39 -14.51 24.48
C PHE A 54 -15.69 -15.10 23.09
N LEU A 55 -14.68 -15.16 22.21
CA LEU A 55 -14.80 -15.74 20.88
C LEU A 55 -15.00 -17.27 20.93
N GLU A 56 -14.22 -17.99 21.73
CA GLU A 56 -14.34 -19.46 21.87
C GLU A 56 -15.69 -19.90 22.43
N GLN A 57 -16.28 -19.09 23.30
CA GLN A 57 -17.64 -19.32 23.84
C GLN A 57 -18.74 -19.00 22.80
N GLY A 58 -18.38 -18.54 21.60
CA GLY A 58 -19.32 -18.17 20.55
C GLY A 58 -20.13 -16.90 20.86
N LYS A 59 -19.73 -16.13 21.87
CA LYS A 59 -20.49 -14.95 22.33
C LYS A 59 -20.58 -13.86 21.28
N GLN A 60 -19.59 -13.76 20.38
CA GLN A 60 -19.60 -12.87 19.21
C GLN A 60 -20.92 -12.93 18.43
N ASN A 61 -21.52 -14.12 18.28
CA ASN A 61 -22.74 -14.32 17.50
C ASN A 61 -24.02 -13.87 18.22
N THR A 62 -23.95 -13.72 19.55
CA THR A 62 -25.11 -13.43 20.42
C THR A 62 -25.04 -12.07 21.09
N ALA A 63 -23.85 -11.47 21.15
CA ALA A 63 -23.62 -10.16 21.71
C ALA A 63 -24.40 -9.07 20.97
N THR A 64 -24.73 -8.02 21.73
CA THR A 64 -25.37 -6.84 21.16
C THR A 64 -24.36 -6.01 20.38
N LEU A 65 -24.83 -5.19 19.44
CA LEU A 65 -23.95 -4.27 18.71
C LEU A 65 -23.17 -3.33 19.65
N GLU A 66 -23.82 -2.86 20.72
CA GLU A 66 -23.21 -1.99 21.72
C GLU A 66 -22.09 -2.69 22.50
N GLU A 67 -22.31 -3.94 22.91
CA GLU A 67 -21.28 -4.76 23.56
C GLU A 67 -20.08 -4.99 22.64
N LEU A 68 -20.32 -5.31 21.37
CA LEU A 68 -19.25 -5.47 20.38
C LEU A 68 -18.46 -4.17 20.16
N LYS A 69 -19.16 -3.03 20.10
CA LYS A 69 -18.53 -1.70 19.99
C LYS A 69 -17.64 -1.40 21.20
N GLN A 70 -18.12 -1.67 22.41
CA GLN A 70 -17.35 -1.45 23.64
C GLN A 70 -16.09 -2.33 23.71
N ARG A 71 -16.23 -3.62 23.39
CA ARG A 71 -15.10 -4.56 23.39
C ARG A 71 -14.07 -4.19 22.31
N ASN A 72 -14.53 -3.81 21.12
CA ASN A 72 -13.64 -3.35 20.06
C ASN A 72 -12.91 -2.06 20.45
N HIS A 73 -13.60 -1.06 20.98
CA HIS A 73 -12.98 0.18 21.42
C HIS A 73 -11.89 -0.07 22.48
N ALA A 74 -12.17 -0.91 23.49
CA ALA A 74 -11.20 -1.25 24.54
C ALA A 74 -9.89 -1.84 24.00
N LEU A 75 -9.93 -2.57 22.87
CA LEU A 75 -8.74 -3.15 22.24
C LEU A 75 -7.83 -2.11 21.55
N TYR A 76 -8.32 -0.89 21.31
CA TYR A 76 -7.57 0.17 20.61
C TYR A 76 -7.46 1.47 21.42
N GLU A 77 -8.17 1.59 22.54
CA GLU A 77 -8.40 2.81 23.31
C GLU A 77 -7.13 3.63 23.55
N ASP A 78 -6.05 2.99 23.99
CA ASP A 78 -4.81 3.67 24.35
C ASP A 78 -4.06 4.25 23.13
N ILE A 79 -4.23 3.67 21.95
CA ILE A 79 -3.59 4.17 20.72
C ILE A 79 -4.47 5.13 19.93
N LEU A 80 -5.72 5.39 20.35
CA LEU A 80 -6.56 6.38 19.69
C LEU A 80 -5.94 7.79 19.83
N PRO A 81 -6.15 8.70 18.86
CA PRO A 81 -5.49 10.00 18.83
C PRO A 81 -5.62 10.82 20.13
N GLU A 82 -6.77 10.74 20.79
CA GLU A 82 -7.05 11.40 22.06
C GLU A 82 -6.23 10.87 23.25
N ASN A 83 -5.78 9.62 23.18
CA ASN A 83 -5.06 8.94 24.26
C ASN A 83 -3.59 8.66 23.94
N TYR A 84 -3.18 8.77 22.67
CA TYR A 84 -1.87 8.34 22.19
C TYR A 84 -0.69 9.07 22.86
N GLU A 85 -0.88 10.32 23.29
CA GLU A 85 0.12 11.08 24.06
C GLU A 85 0.32 10.59 25.50
N ASN A 86 -0.41 9.55 25.91
CA ASN A 86 -0.26 8.85 27.19
C ASN A 86 0.04 7.35 27.03
N SER A 87 0.11 6.82 25.81
CA SER A 87 0.34 5.39 25.58
C SER A 87 1.82 5.06 25.50
N PHE A 88 2.23 3.92 26.05
CA PHE A 88 3.57 3.37 25.89
C PHE A 88 3.87 2.93 24.44
N ALA A 89 2.85 2.87 23.57
CA ALA A 89 3.02 2.67 22.14
C ALA A 89 3.41 3.98 21.42
N ASN A 90 3.56 5.09 22.13
CA ASN A 90 4.12 6.32 21.60
C ASN A 90 5.61 6.37 21.97
N PRO A 91 6.55 6.33 21.00
CA PRO A 91 7.98 6.33 21.29
C PRO A 91 8.43 7.50 22.17
N ALA A 92 7.82 8.69 22.03
CA ALA A 92 8.14 9.85 22.87
C ALA A 92 7.71 9.64 24.33
N VAL A 93 6.56 9.02 24.56
CA VAL A 93 6.09 8.67 25.92
C VAL A 93 6.96 7.57 26.51
N ALA A 94 7.25 6.53 25.73
CA ALA A 94 8.09 5.42 26.17
C ALA A 94 9.50 5.89 26.54
N VAL A 95 10.16 6.72 25.73
CA VAL A 95 11.48 7.30 26.04
C VAL A 95 11.43 8.23 27.24
N LYS A 96 10.40 9.08 27.34
CA LYS A 96 10.23 9.97 28.51
C LYS A 96 10.12 9.19 29.82
N CYS A 97 9.40 8.07 29.83
CA CYS A 97 9.15 7.28 31.04
C CYS A 97 10.26 6.25 31.33
N LEU A 98 10.83 5.64 30.29
CA LEU A 98 11.70 4.46 30.41
C LEU A 98 13.17 4.74 30.01
N GLY A 99 13.47 5.97 29.58
CA GLY A 99 14.79 6.42 29.17
C GLY A 99 15.08 6.22 27.68
N GLU A 100 16.05 6.98 27.16
CA GLU A 100 16.46 6.95 25.74
C GLU A 100 16.97 5.58 25.29
N GLU A 101 17.64 4.84 26.17
CA GLU A 101 18.24 3.55 25.85
C GLU A 101 17.17 2.47 25.59
N PHE A 102 16.08 2.45 26.36
CA PHE A 102 15.11 1.36 26.34
C PHE A 102 13.74 1.74 25.77
N GLY A 103 13.37 3.02 25.78
CA GLY A 103 12.03 3.47 25.39
C GLY A 103 11.61 2.99 24.00
N ALA A 104 12.53 3.01 23.03
CA ALA A 104 12.26 2.50 21.69
C ALA A 104 12.00 0.98 21.65
N LEU A 105 12.75 0.18 22.42
CA LEU A 105 12.53 -1.27 22.52
C LEU A 105 11.20 -1.59 23.20
N ALA A 106 10.83 -0.83 24.23
CA ALA A 106 9.57 -0.99 24.93
C ALA A 106 8.37 -0.61 24.06
N ALA A 107 8.45 0.51 23.32
CA ALA A 107 7.41 0.91 22.36
C ALA A 107 7.22 -0.15 21.28
N PHE A 108 8.31 -0.67 20.71
CA PHE A 108 8.27 -1.79 19.75
C PHE A 108 7.65 -3.06 20.35
N LEU A 109 8.08 -3.47 21.55
CA LEU A 109 7.55 -4.67 22.20
C LEU A 109 6.03 -4.54 22.40
N TYR A 110 5.55 -3.37 22.83
CA TYR A 110 4.12 -3.17 22.99
C TYR A 110 3.38 -3.20 21.65
N THR A 111 3.91 -2.58 20.60
CA THR A 111 3.41 -2.66 19.22
C THR A 111 3.30 -4.11 18.73
N GLU A 112 4.31 -4.95 19.02
CA GLU A 112 4.26 -6.38 18.68
C GLU A 112 3.17 -7.11 19.49
N MET A 113 2.96 -6.79 20.77
CA MET A 113 1.85 -7.34 21.55
C MET A 113 0.49 -6.94 20.97
N ARG A 114 0.36 -5.74 20.40
CA ARG A 114 -0.91 -5.31 19.77
C ARG A 114 -1.28 -6.12 18.53
N SER A 115 -0.32 -6.76 17.87
CA SER A 115 -0.60 -7.66 16.73
C SER A 115 -1.48 -8.85 17.12
N LEU A 116 -1.54 -9.19 18.41
CA LEU A 116 -2.38 -10.25 18.96
C LEU A 116 -3.88 -10.05 18.74
N ILE A 117 -4.34 -8.81 18.51
CA ILE A 117 -5.76 -8.54 18.24
C ILE A 117 -6.21 -9.36 17.03
N GLY A 118 -5.56 -9.18 15.87
CA GLY A 118 -5.91 -9.90 14.64
C GLY A 118 -5.79 -11.43 14.79
N PHE A 119 -4.69 -11.89 15.39
CA PHE A 119 -4.44 -13.31 15.61
C PHE A 119 -5.47 -14.00 16.51
N THR A 120 -6.01 -13.26 17.48
CA THR A 120 -7.07 -13.77 18.38
C THR A 120 -8.37 -14.03 17.62
N TYR A 121 -8.76 -13.11 16.73
CA TYR A 121 -9.95 -13.27 15.89
C TYR A 121 -9.79 -14.35 14.82
N GLU A 122 -8.57 -14.54 14.32
CA GLU A 122 -8.24 -15.61 13.36
C GLU A 122 -8.02 -16.98 14.01
N GLY A 123 -8.03 -17.07 15.34
CA GLY A 123 -7.82 -18.31 16.09
C GLY A 123 -6.40 -18.86 15.99
N ARG A 124 -5.39 -18.00 15.78
CA ARG A 124 -3.99 -18.36 15.59
C ARG A 124 -3.27 -18.53 16.92
N LEU A 125 -3.53 -19.65 17.57
CA LEU A 125 -3.05 -19.95 18.92
C LEU A 125 -1.52 -19.95 19.04
N ASP A 126 -0.82 -20.43 18.02
CA ASP A 126 0.63 -20.39 17.92
C ASP A 126 1.17 -18.95 18.02
N GLU A 127 0.56 -18.02 17.30
CA GLU A 127 0.94 -16.60 17.34
C GLU A 127 0.67 -15.96 18.72
N LEU A 128 -0.38 -16.42 19.42
CA LEU A 128 -0.66 -15.99 20.80
C LEU A 128 0.45 -16.45 21.75
N VAL A 129 0.78 -17.75 21.72
CA VAL A 129 1.77 -18.36 22.61
C VAL A 129 3.12 -17.67 22.51
N ILE A 130 3.66 -17.53 21.29
CA ILE A 130 5.04 -17.02 21.11
C ILE A 130 5.21 -15.57 21.58
N ARG A 131 4.15 -14.75 21.51
CA ARG A 131 4.18 -13.34 21.97
C ARG A 131 3.95 -13.21 23.47
N MET A 132 3.08 -14.04 24.04
CA MET A 132 2.90 -14.11 25.49
C MET A 132 4.19 -14.60 26.17
N GLU A 133 4.87 -15.57 25.57
CA GLU A 133 6.20 -16.03 26.00
C GLU A 133 7.27 -14.95 25.83
N LEU A 134 7.33 -14.25 24.68
CA LEU A 134 8.25 -13.12 24.46
C LEU A 134 8.10 -12.05 25.54
N PHE A 135 6.88 -11.62 25.83
CA PHE A 135 6.63 -10.63 26.87
C PHE A 135 7.07 -11.13 28.25
N SER A 136 6.78 -12.40 28.56
CA SER A 136 7.18 -13.03 29.82
C SER A 136 8.70 -13.17 29.95
N GLU A 137 9.41 -13.47 28.87
CA GLU A 137 10.87 -13.57 28.83
C GLU A 137 11.53 -12.20 29.05
N VAL A 138 11.05 -11.17 28.36
CA VAL A 138 11.51 -9.80 28.60
C VAL A 138 11.24 -9.40 30.05
N TYR A 139 10.03 -9.63 30.57
CA TYR A 139 9.72 -9.33 31.97
C TYR A 139 10.64 -10.06 32.94
N ALA A 140 10.88 -11.36 32.73
CA ALA A 140 11.75 -12.17 33.57
C ALA A 140 13.20 -11.66 33.60
N ALA A 141 13.72 -11.16 32.48
CA ALA A 141 15.05 -10.55 32.42
C ALA A 141 15.16 -9.31 33.32
N PHE A 142 14.10 -8.50 33.40
CA PHE A 142 14.06 -7.36 34.31
C PHE A 142 13.96 -7.79 35.77
N VAL A 143 13.05 -8.73 36.09
CA VAL A 143 12.87 -9.22 37.46
C VAL A 143 14.16 -9.87 37.99
N TYR A 144 14.84 -10.67 37.17
CA TYR A 144 16.09 -11.32 37.56
C TYR A 144 17.18 -10.30 37.91
N GLU A 145 17.40 -9.28 37.07
CA GLU A 145 18.44 -8.26 37.34
C GLU A 145 18.06 -7.32 38.49
N GLU A 146 16.77 -7.07 38.74
CA GLU A 146 16.30 -6.32 39.90
C GLU A 146 16.55 -7.10 41.20
N GLN A 147 16.20 -8.39 41.24
CA GLN A 147 16.29 -9.21 42.44
C GLN A 147 17.72 -9.63 42.78
N GLU A 148 18.52 -10.02 41.79
CA GLU A 148 19.88 -10.54 42.01
C GLU A 148 20.94 -9.43 42.05
N ASN A 149 20.75 -8.37 41.27
CA ASN A 149 21.78 -7.34 41.05
C ASN A 149 21.32 -5.90 41.34
N HIS A 150 20.06 -5.67 41.72
CA HIS A 150 19.48 -4.35 42.00
C HIS A 150 19.72 -3.33 40.88
N ARG A 151 19.57 -3.76 39.61
CA ARG A 151 19.79 -2.92 38.43
C ARG A 151 18.89 -3.32 37.27
N LEU A 152 18.87 -2.50 36.22
CA LEU A 152 18.26 -2.86 34.95
C LEU A 152 19.09 -3.91 34.20
N PRO A 153 18.44 -4.78 33.40
CA PRO A 153 19.15 -5.59 32.42
C PRO A 153 19.88 -4.68 31.43
N SER A 154 20.94 -5.19 30.81
CA SER A 154 21.63 -4.42 29.77
C SER A 154 20.75 -4.28 28.52
N TYR A 155 20.86 -3.16 27.81
CA TYR A 155 20.21 -2.97 26.51
C TYR A 155 20.48 -4.10 25.54
N ALA A 156 21.74 -4.56 25.48
CA ALA A 156 22.15 -5.65 24.62
C ALA A 156 21.37 -6.95 24.90
N SER A 157 21.11 -7.26 26.17
CA SER A 157 20.35 -8.45 26.57
C SER A 157 18.89 -8.38 26.12
N ILE A 158 18.21 -7.25 26.32
CA ILE A 158 16.81 -7.10 25.88
C ILE A 158 16.72 -7.10 24.36
N ARG A 159 17.63 -6.40 23.67
CA ARG A 159 17.70 -6.40 22.21
C ARG A 159 17.97 -7.80 21.65
N GLU A 160 18.77 -8.62 22.34
CA GLU A 160 19.05 -10.00 21.95
C GLU A 160 17.82 -10.91 22.05
N ILE A 161 17.03 -10.80 23.12
CA ILE A 161 15.74 -11.51 23.26
C ILE A 161 14.83 -11.18 22.07
N LEU A 162 14.68 -9.89 21.75
CA LEU A 162 13.86 -9.44 20.62
C LEU A 162 14.42 -9.92 19.27
N TYR A 163 15.73 -9.89 19.09
CA TYR A 163 16.38 -10.40 17.87
C TYR A 163 16.08 -11.89 17.66
N TRP A 164 16.25 -12.71 18.70
CA TRP A 164 16.01 -14.16 18.61
C TRP A 164 14.55 -14.49 18.38
N PHE A 165 13.61 -13.76 18.99
CA PHE A 165 12.20 -13.88 18.64
C PHE A 165 11.96 -13.70 17.13
N VAL A 166 12.50 -12.64 16.52
CA VAL A 166 12.29 -12.40 15.08
C VAL A 166 13.04 -13.42 14.21
N SER A 167 14.18 -13.95 14.67
CA SER A 167 15.02 -14.89 13.93
C SER A 167 14.53 -16.34 14.00
N ASP A 168 14.16 -16.80 15.19
CA ASP A 168 13.78 -18.19 15.48
C ASP A 168 12.40 -18.51 14.91
N TYR A 169 11.46 -17.56 14.95
CA TYR A 169 10.13 -17.72 14.36
C TYR A 169 10.06 -17.28 12.89
N ALA A 170 11.19 -16.92 12.26
CA ALA A 170 11.23 -16.43 10.89
C ALA A 170 10.71 -17.45 9.87
N ASP A 171 10.96 -18.75 10.10
CA ASP A 171 10.56 -19.84 9.20
C ASP A 171 9.08 -20.16 9.28
N VAL A 172 8.53 -20.29 10.50
CA VAL A 172 7.09 -20.48 10.72
C VAL A 172 6.31 -19.31 10.14
N ALA A 173 6.75 -18.08 10.38
CA ALA A 173 6.09 -16.88 9.83
C ALA A 173 6.21 -16.78 8.30
N ALA A 174 7.36 -17.13 7.72
CA ALA A 174 7.52 -17.13 6.27
C ALA A 174 6.63 -18.19 5.59
N GLU A 175 6.54 -19.39 6.17
CA GLU A 175 5.64 -20.44 5.70
C GLU A 175 4.17 -19.97 5.75
N ALA A 176 3.74 -19.44 6.90
CA ALA A 176 2.39 -18.91 7.07
C ALA A 176 2.10 -17.81 6.05
N ARG A 177 3.04 -16.89 5.82
CA ARG A 177 2.87 -15.78 4.88
C ARG A 177 2.77 -16.22 3.43
N VAL A 178 3.59 -17.18 2.99
CA VAL A 178 3.47 -17.73 1.63
C VAL A 178 2.14 -18.45 1.48
N ARG A 179 1.74 -19.27 2.45
CA ARG A 179 0.45 -19.96 2.44
C ARG A 179 -0.72 -18.97 2.34
N GLU A 180 -0.71 -17.91 3.14
CA GLU A 180 -1.68 -16.81 3.07
C GLU A 180 -1.73 -16.10 1.72
N LEU A 181 -0.64 -16.10 0.95
CA LEU A 181 -0.57 -15.42 -0.34
C LEU A 181 -1.08 -16.31 -1.49
N VAL A 182 -0.80 -17.60 -1.46
CA VAL A 182 -0.99 -18.48 -2.64
C VAL A 182 -2.00 -19.60 -2.43
N CYS A 183 -2.35 -19.94 -1.18
CA CYS A 183 -3.26 -21.04 -0.88
C CYS A 183 -4.67 -20.51 -0.58
N PRO A 184 -5.70 -20.88 -1.36
CA PRO A 184 -7.09 -20.49 -1.10
C PRO A 184 -7.76 -21.24 0.07
N GLY A 185 -7.07 -22.21 0.70
CA GLY A 185 -7.62 -23.01 1.79
C GLY A 185 -7.74 -22.22 3.10
N ASN A 186 -8.87 -22.35 3.80
CA ASN A 186 -9.19 -21.69 5.08
C ASN A 186 -9.04 -20.16 5.05
N ASN A 187 -9.82 -19.52 4.18
CA ASN A 187 -9.83 -18.08 4.03
C ASN A 187 -10.84 -17.41 4.98
N PHE A 188 -10.34 -16.97 6.14
CA PHE A 188 -11.08 -16.31 7.23
C PHE A 188 -12.03 -15.21 6.73
N ALA A 189 -11.54 -14.28 5.91
CA ALA A 189 -12.34 -13.17 5.41
C ALA A 189 -13.35 -13.61 4.34
N ALA A 190 -12.99 -14.56 3.47
CA ALA A 190 -13.94 -15.09 2.48
C ALA A 190 -15.10 -15.83 3.16
N ASP A 191 -14.86 -16.53 4.26
CA ASP A 191 -15.91 -17.18 5.05
C ASP A 191 -16.90 -16.15 5.63
N ILE A 192 -16.40 -15.02 6.16
CA ILE A 192 -17.26 -13.92 6.63
C ILE A 192 -18.09 -13.36 5.47
N ILE A 193 -17.44 -12.99 4.35
CA ILE A 193 -18.10 -12.42 3.17
C ILE A 193 -19.22 -13.34 2.65
N ARG A 194 -18.97 -14.65 2.59
CA ARG A 194 -19.92 -15.63 2.05
C ARG A 194 -21.09 -15.93 2.99
N ARG A 195 -20.89 -15.90 4.31
CA ARG A 195 -21.87 -16.44 5.28
C ARG A 195 -22.58 -15.38 6.11
N ALA A 196 -22.01 -14.19 6.28
CA ALA A 196 -22.59 -13.17 7.14
C ALA A 196 -23.92 -12.60 6.58
N GLU A 197 -24.84 -12.23 7.46
CA GLU A 197 -25.99 -11.41 7.08
C GLU A 197 -25.53 -9.94 7.01
N LEU A 198 -25.20 -9.43 5.82
CA LEU A 198 -24.54 -8.11 5.67
C LEU A 198 -25.40 -6.92 6.07
N THR A 199 -26.72 -7.11 6.22
CA THR A 199 -27.61 -6.09 6.77
C THR A 199 -27.49 -5.95 8.29
N ASP A 200 -26.93 -6.95 8.97
CA ASP A 200 -26.59 -6.93 10.38
C ASP A 200 -25.11 -6.60 10.57
N LEU A 201 -24.83 -5.32 10.82
CA LEU A 201 -23.47 -4.76 10.89
C LEU A 201 -22.58 -5.36 11.99
N ARG A 202 -23.11 -6.20 12.88
CA ARG A 202 -22.31 -6.94 13.87
C ARG A 202 -21.22 -7.80 13.23
N TYR A 203 -21.38 -8.21 11.96
CA TYR A 203 -20.37 -8.99 11.25
C TYR A 203 -19.02 -8.26 11.12
N LEU A 204 -19.00 -6.92 11.05
CA LEU A 204 -17.76 -6.15 10.91
C LEU A 204 -16.81 -6.40 12.07
N TYR A 205 -17.35 -6.56 13.28
CA TYR A 205 -16.57 -6.85 14.48
C TYR A 205 -15.98 -8.26 14.50
N ALA A 206 -16.44 -9.17 13.63
CA ALA A 206 -15.90 -10.52 13.53
C ALA A 206 -14.51 -10.53 12.90
N TYR A 207 -14.11 -9.47 12.18
CA TYR A 207 -12.81 -9.36 11.55
C TYR A 207 -11.66 -9.11 12.53
N GLY A 208 -11.90 -8.63 13.75
CA GLY A 208 -10.82 -8.23 14.66
C GLY A 208 -10.03 -7.01 14.18
N GLU A 209 -10.67 -6.16 13.39
CA GLU A 209 -10.17 -4.84 12.98
C GLU A 209 -10.80 -3.75 13.86
N TYR A 210 -10.26 -2.53 13.84
CA TYR A 210 -10.94 -1.40 14.45
C TYR A 210 -12.18 -1.03 13.63
N VAL A 211 -13.36 -1.02 14.26
CA VAL A 211 -14.62 -0.72 13.57
C VAL A 211 -15.15 0.61 14.10
N GLY A 212 -14.87 1.67 13.35
CA GLY A 212 -15.33 3.01 13.65
C GLY A 212 -16.63 3.37 12.92
N GLU A 213 -16.99 4.66 12.98
CA GLU A 213 -18.15 5.18 12.22
C GLU A 213 -17.94 5.09 10.71
N ASN A 214 -16.68 5.06 10.23
CA ASN A 214 -16.36 4.94 8.82
C ASN A 214 -16.82 3.59 8.24
N GLU A 215 -16.38 2.47 8.83
CA GLU A 215 -16.72 1.11 8.40
C GLU A 215 -18.24 0.88 8.49
N LEU A 216 -18.87 1.33 9.58
CA LEU A 216 -20.31 1.22 9.79
C LEU A 216 -21.10 2.02 8.75
N SER A 217 -20.67 3.25 8.45
CA SER A 217 -21.34 4.12 7.47
C SER A 217 -21.15 3.61 6.04
N MET A 218 -19.97 3.09 5.72
CA MET A 218 -19.68 2.48 4.43
C MET A 218 -20.58 1.25 4.18
N ALA A 219 -20.65 0.32 5.14
CA ALA A 219 -21.50 -0.86 5.03
C ALA A 219 -22.99 -0.48 4.92
N LYS A 220 -23.47 0.48 5.71
CA LYS A 220 -24.85 1.02 5.61
C LYS A 220 -25.12 1.62 4.24
N PHE A 221 -24.20 2.43 3.73
CA PHE A 221 -24.33 3.06 2.43
C PHE A 221 -24.39 2.02 1.31
N LEU A 222 -23.48 1.05 1.28
CA LEU A 222 -23.56 -0.03 0.28
C LEU A 222 -24.84 -0.83 0.40
N ASN A 223 -25.34 -1.12 1.60
CA ASN A 223 -26.63 -1.78 1.79
C ASN A 223 -27.83 -0.96 1.30
N SER A 224 -27.70 0.37 1.23
CA SER A 224 -28.73 1.25 0.69
C SER A 224 -28.78 1.28 -0.85
N LEU A 225 -27.69 0.89 -1.52
CA LEU A 225 -27.60 0.95 -2.97
C LEU A 225 -28.50 -0.12 -3.65
N PRO A 226 -29.06 0.17 -4.83
CA PRO A 226 -29.74 -0.83 -5.64
C PRO A 226 -28.81 -1.99 -6.00
N GLU A 227 -29.38 -3.19 -6.12
CA GLU A 227 -28.65 -4.39 -6.50
C GLU A 227 -27.93 -4.24 -7.85
N GLU A 228 -28.57 -3.55 -8.80
CA GLU A 228 -27.98 -3.24 -10.11
C GLU A 228 -26.68 -2.43 -9.97
N THR A 229 -26.64 -1.44 -9.06
CA THR A 229 -25.44 -0.64 -8.82
C THR A 229 -24.31 -1.47 -8.22
N ILE A 230 -24.62 -2.34 -7.25
CA ILE A 230 -23.63 -3.27 -6.68
C ILE A 230 -23.08 -4.22 -7.74
N ASN A 231 -23.95 -4.75 -8.60
CA ASN A 231 -23.55 -5.58 -9.73
C ASN A 231 -22.64 -4.81 -10.69
N THR A 232 -22.99 -3.58 -11.08
CA THR A 232 -22.12 -2.75 -11.93
C THR A 232 -20.74 -2.56 -11.32
N MET A 233 -20.65 -2.19 -10.04
CA MET A 233 -19.36 -1.99 -9.37
C MET A 233 -18.50 -3.26 -9.39
N ALA A 234 -19.07 -4.39 -8.98
CA ALA A 234 -18.36 -5.66 -8.91
C ALA A 234 -18.03 -6.24 -10.30
N ASP A 235 -18.95 -6.12 -11.26
CA ASP A 235 -18.77 -6.61 -12.62
C ASP A 235 -17.69 -5.78 -13.34
N THR A 236 -17.67 -4.45 -13.22
CA THR A 236 -16.59 -3.59 -13.74
C THR A 236 -15.22 -4.00 -13.17
N TYR A 237 -15.15 -4.19 -11.86
CA TYR A 237 -13.94 -4.65 -11.16
C TYR A 237 -13.45 -6.02 -11.65
N THR A 238 -14.33 -7.02 -11.73
CA THR A 238 -13.91 -8.37 -12.13
C THR A 238 -13.72 -8.53 -13.64
N GLU A 239 -14.47 -7.79 -14.47
CA GLU A 239 -14.27 -7.82 -15.93
C GLU A 239 -12.98 -7.11 -16.34
N GLY A 240 -12.57 -6.04 -15.66
CA GLY A 240 -11.22 -5.49 -15.80
C GLY A 240 -10.19 -6.62 -15.63
N TYR A 241 -10.29 -7.38 -14.55
CA TYR A 241 -9.40 -8.51 -14.29
C TYR A 241 -9.34 -9.52 -15.42
N ARG A 242 -10.49 -9.95 -15.93
CA ARG A 242 -10.56 -10.89 -17.06
C ARG A 242 -10.01 -10.29 -18.36
N ILE A 243 -10.33 -9.02 -18.66
CA ILE A 243 -9.87 -8.31 -19.86
C ILE A 243 -8.36 -8.15 -19.83
N GLY A 244 -7.76 -7.84 -18.68
CA GLY A 244 -6.30 -7.76 -18.53
C GLY A 244 -5.57 -9.04 -18.97
N PHE A 245 -6.14 -10.23 -18.70
CA PHE A 245 -5.62 -11.50 -19.24
C PHE A 245 -5.80 -11.61 -20.76
N GLU A 246 -6.97 -11.22 -21.28
CA GLU A 246 -7.31 -11.31 -22.69
C GLU A 246 -6.40 -10.41 -23.56
N VAL A 247 -6.25 -9.13 -23.20
CA VAL A 247 -5.49 -8.15 -23.98
C VAL A 247 -3.99 -8.41 -23.97
N THR A 248 -3.48 -9.00 -22.88
CA THR A 248 -2.06 -9.39 -22.78
C THR A 248 -1.79 -10.80 -23.30
N GLY A 249 -2.81 -11.52 -23.79
CA GLY A 249 -2.67 -12.87 -24.33
C GLY A 249 -2.29 -13.93 -23.28
N LYS A 250 -2.58 -13.67 -22.00
CA LYS A 250 -2.27 -14.54 -20.86
C LYS A 250 -3.37 -15.57 -20.66
N ASP A 251 -2.98 -16.83 -20.48
CA ASP A 251 -3.93 -17.94 -20.31
C ASP A 251 -4.40 -18.05 -18.85
N LEU A 252 -5.56 -17.47 -18.56
CA LEU A 252 -6.18 -17.51 -17.23
C LEU A 252 -6.50 -18.95 -16.77
N SER A 253 -6.73 -19.90 -17.68
CA SER A 253 -7.12 -21.27 -17.31
C SER A 253 -6.02 -22.07 -16.59
N LYS A 254 -4.78 -21.56 -16.63
CA LYS A 254 -3.64 -22.10 -15.87
C LYS A 254 -3.63 -21.66 -14.41
N LYS A 255 -4.48 -20.71 -14.04
CA LYS A 255 -4.51 -20.11 -12.71
C LYS A 255 -5.65 -20.67 -11.87
N ALA A 256 -5.48 -20.64 -10.56
CA ALA A 256 -6.35 -21.26 -9.58
C ALA A 256 -6.78 -20.30 -8.47
N ALA A 257 -5.99 -19.26 -8.19
CA ALA A 257 -6.21 -18.39 -7.04
C ALA A 257 -6.07 -16.91 -7.39
N VAL A 258 -6.92 -16.06 -6.81
CA VAL A 258 -6.90 -14.59 -6.96
C VAL A 258 -6.72 -13.92 -5.60
N ASP A 259 -5.78 -13.00 -5.48
CA ASP A 259 -5.55 -12.23 -4.24
C ASP A 259 -6.51 -11.05 -4.18
N VAL A 260 -7.54 -11.13 -3.33
CA VAL A 260 -8.56 -10.08 -3.22
C VAL A 260 -8.25 -9.19 -2.02
N ARG A 261 -8.06 -7.89 -2.28
CA ARG A 261 -7.70 -6.87 -1.28
C ARG A 261 -8.78 -5.80 -1.24
N TYR A 262 -9.24 -5.42 -0.04
CA TYR A 262 -10.32 -4.45 0.14
C TYR A 262 -10.33 -3.89 1.57
N GLN A 263 -10.99 -2.75 1.78
CA GLN A 263 -11.24 -2.22 3.12
C GLN A 263 -12.59 -2.67 3.68
N LEU A 264 -12.69 -2.89 5.00
CA LEU A 264 -13.93 -3.21 5.68
C LEU A 264 -15.07 -2.23 5.32
N GLY A 265 -16.28 -2.76 5.17
CA GLY A 265 -17.46 -2.04 4.71
C GLY A 265 -17.80 -2.27 3.24
N PHE A 266 -16.89 -2.85 2.45
CA PHE A 266 -17.10 -3.21 1.04
C PHE A 266 -17.64 -4.64 0.80
N GLU A 267 -18.01 -5.36 1.86
CA GLU A 267 -18.31 -6.80 1.79
C GLU A 267 -19.49 -7.13 0.86
N ARG A 268 -20.48 -6.22 0.72
CA ARG A 268 -21.60 -6.42 -0.21
C ARG A 268 -21.15 -6.48 -1.66
N MET A 269 -20.24 -5.60 -2.07
CA MET A 269 -19.61 -5.64 -3.39
C MET A 269 -18.69 -6.86 -3.51
N MET A 270 -17.90 -7.16 -2.47
CA MET A 270 -16.97 -8.29 -2.49
C MET A 270 -17.69 -9.63 -2.61
N ARG A 271 -18.86 -9.82 -1.98
CA ARG A 271 -19.67 -11.02 -2.17
C ARG A 271 -19.96 -11.31 -3.63
N ARG A 272 -20.40 -10.30 -4.38
CA ARG A 272 -20.63 -10.41 -5.82
C ARG A 272 -19.33 -10.64 -6.60
N ALA A 273 -18.24 -9.96 -6.23
CA ALA A 273 -16.94 -10.17 -6.87
C ALA A 273 -16.43 -11.62 -6.68
N LEU A 274 -16.61 -12.21 -5.50
CA LEU A 274 -16.26 -13.61 -5.24
C LEU A 274 -17.04 -14.57 -6.13
N GLU A 275 -18.35 -14.33 -6.33
CA GLU A 275 -19.16 -15.11 -7.27
C GLU A 275 -18.66 -15.00 -8.72
N ASN A 276 -18.19 -13.81 -9.12
CA ASN A 276 -17.63 -13.59 -10.45
C ASN A 276 -16.30 -14.31 -10.63
N PHE A 277 -15.40 -14.26 -9.64
CA PHE A 277 -14.14 -15.03 -9.68
C PHE A 277 -14.37 -16.54 -9.66
N ASP A 278 -15.35 -17.03 -8.90
CA ASP A 278 -15.74 -18.44 -8.91
C ASP A 278 -16.19 -18.88 -10.32
N LYS A 279 -16.92 -18.03 -11.07
CA LYS A 279 -17.28 -18.29 -12.49
C LYS A 279 -16.07 -18.28 -13.44
N MET A 280 -15.01 -17.56 -13.09
CA MET A 280 -13.73 -17.56 -13.83
C MET A 280 -12.84 -18.76 -13.46
N GLY A 281 -13.26 -19.61 -12.52
CA GLY A 281 -12.48 -20.75 -12.04
C GLY A 281 -11.40 -20.39 -11.01
N LEU A 282 -11.48 -19.21 -10.41
CA LEU A 282 -10.51 -18.72 -9.43
C LEU A 282 -11.08 -18.81 -8.02
N GLN A 283 -10.26 -19.27 -7.08
CA GLN A 283 -10.57 -19.23 -5.65
C GLN A 283 -9.94 -18.00 -5.00
N PRO A 284 -10.66 -17.29 -4.11
CA PRO A 284 -10.10 -16.11 -3.47
C PRO A 284 -9.08 -16.47 -2.38
N VAL A 285 -8.01 -15.70 -2.34
CA VAL A 285 -7.05 -15.60 -1.25
C VAL A 285 -7.19 -14.22 -0.66
N ILE A 286 -7.50 -14.12 0.64
CA ILE A 286 -7.80 -12.87 1.33
C ILE A 286 -7.14 -12.95 2.70
N TYR A 287 -6.03 -12.22 2.86
CA TYR A 287 -5.24 -12.18 4.08
C TYR A 287 -5.33 -10.80 4.74
N ARG A 288 -5.06 -10.71 6.04
CA ARG A 288 -5.01 -9.43 6.75
C ARG A 288 -3.77 -8.63 6.36
N ALA A 289 -3.90 -7.30 6.38
CA ALA A 289 -2.72 -6.44 6.44
C ALA A 289 -1.82 -6.80 7.63
N ALA A 290 -0.52 -6.93 7.36
CA ALA A 290 0.45 -7.34 8.37
C ALA A 290 0.57 -6.30 9.49
N ALA A 291 0.40 -6.75 10.73
CA ALA A 291 0.59 -5.94 11.94
C ALA A 291 1.84 -6.33 12.74
N SER A 292 2.24 -7.60 12.71
CA SER A 292 3.44 -8.09 13.40
C SER A 292 4.69 -7.95 12.54
N ILE A 293 5.80 -7.66 13.19
CA ILE A 293 7.11 -7.49 12.59
C ILE A 293 7.59 -8.70 11.77
N LEU A 294 7.20 -9.91 12.19
CA LEU A 294 7.51 -11.17 11.51
C LEU A 294 6.94 -11.20 10.07
N TYR A 295 5.84 -10.50 9.86
CA TYR A 295 5.09 -10.40 8.60
C TYR A 295 5.40 -9.13 7.80
N ASN A 296 6.38 -8.34 8.24
CA ASN A 296 6.85 -7.11 7.58
C ASN A 296 5.71 -6.09 7.40
N PRO A 297 5.24 -5.46 8.49
CA PRO A 297 4.15 -4.50 8.47
C PRO A 297 4.56 -3.27 7.66
N SER A 298 3.56 -2.57 7.14
CA SER A 298 3.74 -1.44 6.24
C SER A 298 2.62 -0.45 6.46
N ILE A 299 2.96 0.85 6.40
CA ILE A 299 1.96 1.93 6.34
C ILE A 299 1.08 1.82 5.09
N TYR A 300 1.59 1.16 4.04
CA TYR A 300 0.83 0.75 2.87
C TYR A 300 0.30 -0.67 3.09
N LYS A 301 -0.99 -0.78 3.39
CA LYS A 301 -1.64 -2.04 3.77
C LYS A 301 -1.95 -2.90 2.54
N ASN A 302 -1.62 -4.18 2.62
CA ASN A 302 -1.96 -5.19 1.61
C ASN A 302 -2.83 -6.27 2.24
N GLY A 303 -3.94 -6.61 1.61
CA GLY A 303 -4.92 -7.56 2.13
C GLY A 303 -6.22 -6.85 2.51
N PHE A 304 -6.91 -7.36 3.53
CA PHE A 304 -8.03 -6.64 4.16
C PHE A 304 -7.59 -5.84 5.38
N TYR A 305 -8.24 -4.70 5.61
CA TYR A 305 -7.96 -3.79 6.72
C TYR A 305 -9.13 -2.82 6.99
N SER A 306 -9.07 -2.10 8.11
CA SER A 306 -9.92 -0.95 8.45
C SER A 306 -9.18 0.39 8.31
N VAL A 307 -9.90 1.53 8.32
CA VAL A 307 -9.24 2.84 8.46
C VAL A 307 -8.32 2.80 9.67
N SER A 308 -7.11 3.34 9.51
CA SER A 308 -6.15 3.40 10.61
C SER A 308 -6.78 4.10 11.82
N PRO A 309 -6.85 3.47 13.01
CA PRO A 309 -7.31 4.14 14.21
C PRO A 309 -6.39 5.30 14.60
N ASN A 310 -5.11 5.24 14.19
CA ASN A 310 -4.14 6.30 14.42
C ASN A 310 -2.97 6.22 13.42
N ARG A 311 -2.97 7.11 12.43
CA ARG A 311 -1.91 7.21 11.40
C ARG A 311 -0.57 7.67 11.95
N GLN A 312 -0.55 8.43 13.06
CA GLN A 312 0.69 8.80 13.74
C GLN A 312 1.35 7.59 14.39
N TYR A 313 0.57 6.69 14.99
CA TYR A 313 1.08 5.42 15.51
C TYR A 313 1.72 4.55 14.41
N GLU A 314 1.04 4.38 13.27
CA GLU A 314 1.63 3.64 12.15
C GLU A 314 2.90 4.31 11.60
N PHE A 315 2.94 5.66 11.57
CA PHE A 315 4.12 6.42 11.15
C PHE A 315 5.29 6.30 12.14
N ASP A 316 5.03 6.36 13.44
CA ASP A 316 6.03 6.28 14.51
C ASP A 316 6.74 4.91 14.54
N HIS A 317 6.07 3.85 14.09
CA HIS A 317 6.56 2.47 14.08
C HIS A 317 7.01 1.94 12.70
N LYS A 318 7.00 2.78 11.65
CA LYS A 318 7.29 2.36 10.26
C LYS A 318 8.69 1.77 10.07
N ASP A 319 9.63 2.10 10.97
CA ASP A 319 11.05 1.75 10.90
C ASP A 319 11.52 0.84 12.03
N ASP A 320 10.62 0.27 12.84
CA ASP A 320 10.95 -0.60 13.99
C ASP A 320 11.87 -1.78 13.61
N LYS A 321 11.82 -2.24 12.36
CA LYS A 321 12.76 -3.26 11.85
C LYS A 321 14.23 -2.85 12.00
N ALA A 322 14.56 -1.57 12.07
CA ALA A 322 15.93 -1.08 12.26
C ALA A 322 16.55 -1.50 13.61
N LEU A 323 15.74 -1.94 14.59
CA LEU A 323 16.24 -2.44 15.88
C LEU A 323 17.10 -3.72 15.73
N PHE A 324 16.83 -4.53 14.71
CA PHE A 324 17.49 -5.82 14.45
C PHE A 324 17.85 -6.04 12.97
N LEU A 325 17.70 -5.03 12.10
CA LEU A 325 18.06 -5.13 10.69
C LEU A 325 19.58 -5.19 10.51
N ASP A 326 20.07 -6.37 10.16
CA ASP A 326 21.44 -6.62 9.74
C ASP A 326 21.51 -7.65 8.60
N LYS A 327 22.73 -7.90 8.10
CA LYS A 327 22.95 -8.84 6.98
C LYS A 327 22.54 -10.27 7.31
N MET A 328 22.69 -10.70 8.57
CA MET A 328 22.35 -12.05 9.01
C MET A 328 20.83 -12.23 9.00
N TYR A 329 20.11 -11.24 9.54
CA TYR A 329 18.65 -11.18 9.51
C TYR A 329 18.10 -11.21 8.08
N CYS A 330 18.62 -10.37 7.18
CA CYS A 330 18.23 -10.38 5.77
C CYS A 330 18.50 -11.74 5.08
N SER A 331 19.65 -12.34 5.35
CA SER A 331 20.01 -13.65 4.78
C SER A 331 19.07 -14.75 5.29
N ARG A 332 18.76 -14.75 6.60
CA ARG A 332 17.81 -15.67 7.22
C ARG A 332 16.41 -15.53 6.60
N LYS A 333 15.90 -14.31 6.44
CA LYS A 333 14.58 -14.05 5.82
C LYS A 333 14.49 -14.56 4.38
N LEU A 334 15.56 -14.40 3.58
CA LEU A 334 15.60 -14.94 2.21
C LEU A 334 15.59 -16.48 2.19
N GLU A 335 16.39 -17.11 3.06
CA GLU A 335 16.48 -18.58 3.15
C GLU A 335 15.14 -19.20 3.52
N VAL A 336 14.47 -18.67 4.54
CA VAL A 336 13.18 -19.21 4.99
C VAL A 336 12.08 -18.94 3.98
N MET A 337 12.10 -17.78 3.31
CA MET A 337 11.13 -17.48 2.25
C MET A 337 11.30 -18.41 1.05
N HIS A 338 12.55 -18.73 0.67
CA HIS A 338 12.82 -19.70 -0.38
C HIS A 338 12.28 -21.09 -0.02
N THR A 339 12.51 -21.52 1.23
CA THR A 339 11.99 -22.80 1.74
C THR A 339 10.46 -22.85 1.71
N ALA A 340 9.80 -21.77 2.15
CA ALA A 340 8.34 -21.65 2.12
C ALA A 340 7.78 -21.69 0.69
N PHE A 341 8.40 -20.98 -0.25
CA PHE A 341 7.99 -21.02 -1.65
C PHE A 341 8.26 -22.36 -2.34
N GLU A 342 9.35 -23.06 -2.02
CA GLU A 342 9.55 -24.43 -2.51
C GLU A 342 8.45 -25.38 -2.00
N LYS A 343 8.00 -25.22 -0.75
CA LYS A 343 6.90 -26.01 -0.17
C LYS A 343 5.57 -25.76 -0.89
N TYR A 344 5.26 -24.51 -1.24
CA TYR A 344 4.00 -24.10 -1.88
C TYR A 344 4.16 -23.72 -3.35
N LYS A 345 5.14 -24.32 -4.04
CA LYS A 345 5.51 -23.97 -5.41
C LYS A 345 4.38 -24.17 -6.39
N THR A 346 3.57 -25.20 -6.19
CA THR A 346 2.43 -25.51 -7.08
C THR A 346 1.35 -24.44 -6.97
N GLU A 347 1.01 -24.07 -5.74
CA GLU A 347 0.03 -23.05 -5.42
C GLU A 347 0.50 -21.66 -5.89
N ALA A 348 1.78 -21.34 -5.68
CA ALA A 348 2.39 -20.10 -6.17
C ALA A 348 2.32 -19.98 -7.70
N ARG A 349 2.43 -21.08 -8.44
CA ARG A 349 2.24 -21.08 -9.91
C ARG A 349 0.80 -20.83 -10.32
N GLY A 350 -0.16 -21.27 -9.50
CA GLY A 350 -1.59 -21.05 -9.65
C GLY A 350 -2.06 -19.63 -9.27
N TYR A 351 -1.18 -18.78 -8.73
CA TYR A 351 -1.49 -17.40 -8.37
C TYR A 351 -1.74 -16.55 -9.63
N ALA A 352 -2.96 -16.02 -9.76
CA ALA A 352 -3.41 -15.25 -10.89
C ALA A 352 -3.03 -13.75 -10.80
N GLY A 353 -2.70 -13.27 -9.60
CA GLY A 353 -2.48 -11.85 -9.36
C GLY A 353 -3.44 -11.23 -8.34
N PRO A 354 -3.17 -9.96 -7.97
CA PRO A 354 -4.04 -9.20 -7.09
C PRO A 354 -5.21 -8.58 -7.85
N ALA A 355 -6.38 -8.62 -7.22
CA ALA A 355 -7.54 -7.81 -7.54
C ALA A 355 -7.78 -6.91 -6.31
N VAL A 356 -7.68 -5.60 -6.52
CA VAL A 356 -7.59 -4.60 -5.46
C VAL A 356 -8.76 -3.63 -5.55
N VAL A 357 -9.50 -3.50 -4.45
CA VAL A 357 -10.36 -2.35 -4.20
C VAL A 357 -9.60 -1.41 -3.26
N GLU A 358 -9.10 -0.33 -3.84
CA GLU A 358 -8.47 0.76 -3.11
C GLU A 358 -9.54 1.73 -2.58
N THR A 359 -9.23 2.38 -1.47
CA THR A 359 -10.06 3.40 -0.85
C THR A 359 -9.34 4.75 -0.86
N PHE A 360 -10.13 5.82 -0.79
CA PHE A 360 -9.60 7.18 -0.71
C PHE A 360 -10.56 8.13 -0.01
N GLY A 361 -10.11 9.34 0.29
CA GLY A 361 -10.94 10.33 0.99
C GLY A 361 -10.68 10.40 2.49
N GLU A 362 -9.63 9.73 2.99
CA GLU A 362 -9.14 9.86 4.36
C GLU A 362 -8.89 11.34 4.71
N LYS A 363 -8.94 11.66 6.00
CA LYS A 363 -8.52 12.99 6.47
C LYS A 363 -7.05 13.23 6.14
N ASP A 364 -6.77 14.48 5.81
CA ASP A 364 -5.42 15.00 5.65
C ASP A 364 -4.57 14.62 6.87
N PHE A 365 -3.39 14.05 6.62
CA PHE A 365 -2.45 13.64 7.64
C PHE A 365 -1.10 14.28 7.36
N ALA A 366 -0.68 15.15 8.29
CA ALA A 366 0.65 15.70 8.33
C ALA A 366 1.41 15.01 9.47
N PRO A 367 2.29 14.03 9.19
CA PRO A 367 3.00 13.31 10.23
C PRO A 367 3.91 14.24 11.04
N VAL A 368 3.95 14.03 12.35
CA VAL A 368 4.94 14.67 13.23
C VAL A 368 6.18 13.78 13.29
N ASN A 369 7.34 14.33 12.94
CA ASN A 369 8.61 13.60 13.05
C ASN A 369 9.10 13.63 14.49
N LYS A 370 8.98 12.50 15.20
CA LYS A 370 9.47 12.35 16.57
C LYS A 370 10.94 11.90 16.56
N PRO A 371 11.85 12.58 17.28
CA PRO A 371 13.24 12.13 17.39
C PRO A 371 13.39 10.79 18.11
N GLU A 372 12.43 10.42 18.96
CA GLU A 372 12.40 9.17 19.73
C GLU A 372 11.97 7.94 18.90
N ALA A 373 11.34 8.17 17.74
CA ALA A 373 10.97 7.09 16.83
C ALA A 373 12.22 6.45 16.20
N VAL A 374 12.17 5.13 16.01
CA VAL A 374 13.26 4.37 15.40
C VAL A 374 13.51 4.87 13.97
N LYS A 375 14.77 5.09 13.61
CA LYS A 375 15.19 5.54 12.28
C LYS A 375 16.28 4.63 11.73
N MET A 376 16.19 4.32 10.44
CA MET A 376 17.27 3.59 9.78
C MET A 376 18.52 4.44 9.58
N THR A 377 19.67 3.82 9.79
CA THR A 377 20.95 4.34 9.31
C THR A 377 21.04 4.27 7.77
N ASP A 378 21.99 4.97 7.15
CA ASP A 378 22.24 4.86 5.71
C ASP A 378 22.68 3.43 5.30
N GLU A 379 23.41 2.75 6.19
CA GLU A 379 23.82 1.34 5.98
C GLU A 379 22.61 0.41 5.97
N GLN A 380 21.72 0.57 6.96
CA GLN A 380 20.46 -0.18 7.04
C GLN A 380 19.52 0.13 5.87
N SER A 381 19.44 1.39 5.46
CA SER A 381 18.65 1.80 4.29
C SER A 381 19.14 1.11 3.02
N THR A 382 20.46 1.08 2.81
CA THR A 382 21.08 0.38 1.68
C THR A 382 20.79 -1.12 1.73
N LEU A 383 20.96 -1.74 2.90
CA LEU A 383 20.68 -3.15 3.11
C LEU A 383 19.20 -3.51 2.88
N MET A 384 18.27 -2.64 3.31
CA MET A 384 16.83 -2.85 3.11
C MET A 384 16.48 -2.83 1.62
N VAL A 385 17.04 -1.88 0.86
CA VAL A 385 16.87 -1.78 -0.60
C VAL A 385 17.40 -3.05 -1.28
N GLU A 386 18.62 -3.50 -0.92
CA GLU A 386 19.20 -4.73 -1.45
C GLU A 386 18.33 -5.95 -1.15
N HIS A 387 17.89 -6.08 0.10
CA HIS A 387 17.03 -7.18 0.54
C HIS A 387 15.66 -7.18 -0.17
N ARG A 388 15.03 -6.01 -0.37
CA ARG A 388 13.77 -5.90 -1.13
C ARG A 388 13.95 -6.39 -2.57
N THR A 389 15.04 -5.99 -3.22
CA THR A 389 15.37 -6.47 -4.58
C THR A 389 15.56 -7.99 -4.61
N GLN A 390 16.30 -8.56 -3.66
CA GLN A 390 16.51 -10.00 -3.56
C GLN A 390 15.20 -10.77 -3.29
N MET A 391 14.34 -10.24 -2.43
CA MET A 391 13.05 -10.84 -2.10
C MET A 391 12.10 -10.84 -3.30
N GLY A 392 12.04 -9.72 -4.05
CA GLY A 392 11.27 -9.65 -5.29
C GLY A 392 11.79 -10.63 -6.35
N GLN A 393 13.12 -10.75 -6.50
CA GLN A 393 13.74 -11.74 -7.39
C GLN A 393 13.41 -13.17 -7.00
N LEU A 394 13.43 -13.48 -5.70
CA LEU A 394 13.05 -14.79 -5.18
C LEU A 394 11.58 -15.09 -5.50
N GLN A 395 10.65 -14.19 -5.16
CA GLN A 395 9.22 -14.37 -5.40
C GLN A 395 8.92 -14.64 -6.88
N ARG A 396 9.58 -13.94 -7.81
CA ARG A 396 9.41 -14.11 -9.26
C ARG A 396 9.82 -15.50 -9.78
N GLN A 397 10.65 -16.24 -9.04
CA GLN A 397 10.97 -17.63 -9.39
C GLN A 397 9.77 -18.59 -9.21
N TYR A 398 8.78 -18.19 -8.40
CA TYR A 398 7.63 -19.02 -8.04
C TYR A 398 6.33 -18.47 -8.62
N ILE A 399 6.13 -17.16 -8.50
CA ILE A 399 4.99 -16.44 -9.09
C ILE A 399 5.46 -15.82 -10.40
N ILE A 400 5.01 -16.37 -11.53
CA ILE A 400 5.46 -15.96 -12.87
C ILE A 400 4.73 -14.70 -13.31
N GLU A 401 5.47 -13.61 -13.49
CA GLU A 401 4.95 -12.29 -13.83
C GLU A 401 4.26 -12.30 -15.19
N GLU A 402 4.86 -12.99 -16.17
CA GLU A 402 4.39 -13.08 -17.54
C GLU A 402 3.08 -13.89 -17.67
N GLU A 403 2.71 -14.65 -16.64
CA GLU A 403 1.49 -15.47 -16.62
C GLU A 403 0.37 -14.90 -15.75
N ARG A 404 0.61 -13.82 -15.00
CA ARG A 404 -0.39 -13.23 -14.08
C ARG A 404 -0.86 -11.87 -14.58
N SER A 405 -2.01 -11.40 -14.10
CA SER A 405 -2.49 -10.02 -14.33
C SER A 405 -2.77 -9.35 -13.00
N PHE A 406 -3.40 -8.18 -13.02
CA PHE A 406 -3.97 -7.56 -11.83
C PHE A 406 -5.17 -6.71 -12.21
N THR A 407 -5.92 -6.26 -11.20
CA THR A 407 -6.84 -5.14 -11.36
C THR A 407 -6.84 -4.29 -10.12
N ILE A 408 -6.97 -2.98 -10.32
CA ILE A 408 -7.20 -2.02 -9.25
C ILE A 408 -8.36 -1.09 -9.62
N ILE A 409 -9.23 -0.84 -8.65
CA ILE A 409 -10.35 0.10 -8.73
C ILE A 409 -10.44 0.86 -7.40
N ALA A 410 -10.77 2.14 -7.43
CA ALA A 410 -10.85 2.96 -6.23
C ALA A 410 -12.27 3.45 -5.94
N PHE A 411 -12.61 3.57 -4.65
CA PHE A 411 -13.86 4.16 -4.15
C PHE A 411 -13.61 5.07 -2.93
N PRO A 412 -14.37 6.17 -2.78
CA PRO A 412 -14.21 7.03 -1.63
C PRO A 412 -14.76 6.35 -0.37
N ILE A 413 -14.29 6.77 0.80
CA ILE A 413 -14.82 6.37 2.12
C ILE A 413 -15.52 7.54 2.83
N PRO A 414 -16.44 7.25 3.78
CA PRO A 414 -17.20 8.28 4.52
C PRO A 414 -16.36 9.38 5.17
N GLU A 415 -15.10 9.10 5.49
CA GLU A 415 -14.17 10.06 6.09
C GLU A 415 -13.98 11.35 5.27
N VAL A 416 -14.28 11.32 3.96
CA VAL A 416 -14.22 12.49 3.08
C VAL A 416 -15.20 13.61 3.47
N GLY A 417 -16.23 13.28 4.27
CA GLY A 417 -17.19 14.22 4.83
C GLY A 417 -18.47 14.33 4.03
N ASP A 418 -19.12 15.50 4.08
CA ASP A 418 -20.50 15.69 3.61
C ASP A 418 -20.71 15.38 2.11
N CYS A 419 -19.66 15.47 1.29
CA CYS A 419 -19.73 15.14 -0.14
C CYS A 419 -19.64 13.64 -0.44
N PHE A 420 -19.49 12.77 0.58
CA PHE A 420 -19.25 11.34 0.42
C PHE A 420 -20.20 10.64 -0.55
N GLU A 421 -21.52 10.77 -0.36
CA GLU A 421 -22.48 10.06 -1.21
C GLU A 421 -22.46 10.54 -2.67
N GLU A 422 -22.27 11.85 -2.89
CA GLU A 422 -22.15 12.40 -4.23
C GLU A 422 -20.85 11.96 -4.89
N LEU A 423 -19.73 12.07 -4.16
CA LEU A 423 -18.42 11.60 -4.63
C LEU A 423 -18.45 10.12 -4.97
N PHE A 424 -19.09 9.28 -4.15
CA PHE A 424 -19.20 7.85 -4.43
C PHE A 424 -19.95 7.58 -5.73
N ARG A 425 -21.05 8.31 -5.99
CA ARG A 425 -21.81 8.19 -7.24
C ARG A 425 -21.02 8.70 -8.44
N GLU A 426 -20.28 9.80 -8.29
CA GLU A 426 -19.36 10.30 -9.32
C GLU A 426 -18.24 9.30 -9.59
N THR A 427 -17.69 8.65 -8.56
CA THR A 427 -16.67 7.61 -8.72
C THR A 427 -17.20 6.38 -9.45
N ILE A 428 -18.45 5.96 -9.18
CA ILE A 428 -19.09 4.92 -10.00
C ILE A 428 -19.13 5.36 -11.47
N ARG A 429 -19.59 6.59 -11.75
CA ARG A 429 -19.66 7.13 -13.12
C ARG A 429 -18.29 7.15 -13.80
N ILE A 430 -17.25 7.59 -13.07
CA ILE A 430 -15.86 7.66 -13.52
C ILE A 430 -15.32 6.25 -13.82
N ASN A 431 -15.56 5.27 -12.95
CA ASN A 431 -15.14 3.88 -13.13
C ASN A 431 -15.86 3.19 -14.30
N THR A 432 -17.02 3.69 -14.72
CA THR A 432 -17.83 3.12 -15.81
C THR A 432 -17.84 3.95 -17.09
N LEU A 433 -16.87 4.85 -17.27
CA LEU A 433 -16.76 5.67 -18.49
C LEU A 433 -16.65 4.80 -19.76
N ASP A 434 -17.13 5.32 -20.89
CA ASP A 434 -17.19 4.58 -22.16
C ASP A 434 -15.79 4.27 -22.70
N TYR A 435 -15.41 3.00 -22.55
CA TYR A 435 -14.17 2.42 -23.07
C TYR A 435 -13.90 2.78 -24.53
N LYS A 436 -14.89 2.66 -25.42
CA LYS A 436 -14.70 2.85 -26.87
C LYS A 436 -14.56 4.32 -27.24
N LYS A 437 -15.23 5.21 -26.51
CA LYS A 437 -15.03 6.66 -26.65
C LYS A 437 -13.58 7.04 -26.34
N TYR A 438 -13.08 6.66 -25.17
CA TYR A 438 -11.72 7.01 -24.74
C TYR A 438 -10.66 6.36 -25.64
N GLN A 439 -10.80 5.08 -25.96
CA GLN A 439 -9.91 4.34 -26.87
C GLN A 439 -9.66 5.11 -28.18
N ARG A 440 -10.72 5.63 -28.82
CA ARG A 440 -10.62 6.38 -30.09
C ARG A 440 -9.90 7.73 -29.92
N ILE A 441 -10.22 8.46 -28.85
CA ILE A 441 -9.63 9.77 -28.60
C ILE A 441 -8.14 9.62 -28.24
N GLN A 442 -7.81 8.67 -27.37
CA GLN A 442 -6.45 8.32 -26.99
C GLN A 442 -5.63 7.92 -28.22
N GLN A 443 -6.20 7.12 -29.14
CA GLN A 443 -5.52 6.78 -30.40
C GLN A 443 -5.17 8.02 -31.23
N THR A 444 -6.04 9.04 -31.26
CA THR A 444 -5.77 10.29 -31.98
C THR A 444 -4.57 11.03 -31.37
N ILE A 445 -4.44 11.01 -30.04
CA ILE A 445 -3.29 11.58 -29.33
C ILE A 445 -2.03 10.76 -29.64
N ILE A 446 -2.10 9.44 -29.58
CA ILE A 446 -0.98 8.53 -29.88
C ILE A 446 -0.47 8.75 -31.30
N ASP A 447 -1.36 8.82 -32.30
CA ASP A 447 -0.97 9.04 -33.70
C ASP A 447 -0.26 10.40 -33.92
N ALA A 448 -0.55 11.40 -33.09
CA ALA A 448 0.17 12.68 -33.08
C ALA A 448 1.54 12.56 -32.38
N LEU A 449 1.60 11.86 -31.23
CA LEU A 449 2.82 11.65 -30.45
C LEU A 449 3.83 10.73 -31.16
N ASP A 450 3.37 9.74 -31.92
CA ASP A 450 4.21 8.83 -32.71
C ASP A 450 5.04 9.56 -33.79
N GLN A 451 4.69 10.80 -34.13
CA GLN A 451 5.44 11.65 -35.05
C GLN A 451 6.51 12.51 -34.37
N ALA A 452 6.51 12.56 -33.04
CA ALA A 452 7.33 13.47 -32.27
C ALA A 452 8.75 12.92 -32.06
N ASP A 453 9.71 13.83 -32.08
CA ASP A 453 11.06 13.59 -31.60
C ASP A 453 11.09 13.73 -30.07
N HIS A 454 10.48 14.79 -29.53
CA HIS A 454 10.38 15.01 -28.09
C HIS A 454 9.08 15.74 -27.76
N CYS A 455 8.69 15.73 -26.49
CA CYS A 455 7.64 16.58 -25.95
C CYS A 455 8.25 17.71 -25.13
N GLU A 456 7.65 18.90 -25.22
CA GLU A 456 7.90 20.02 -24.30
C GLU A 456 6.68 20.22 -23.41
N VAL A 457 6.90 20.32 -22.10
CA VAL A 457 5.84 20.52 -21.09
C VAL A 457 6.18 21.74 -20.25
N LYS A 458 5.24 22.68 -20.14
CA LYS A 458 5.42 23.95 -19.41
C LYS A 458 4.28 24.20 -18.43
N GLY A 459 4.64 24.61 -17.21
CA GLY A 459 3.71 25.02 -16.16
C GLY A 459 3.28 26.49 -16.26
N CYS A 460 2.18 26.82 -15.58
CA CYS A 460 1.71 28.19 -15.33
C CYS A 460 1.11 28.31 -13.91
N ASN A 461 0.59 29.49 -13.56
CA ASN A 461 -0.16 29.72 -12.31
C ASN A 461 0.60 29.33 -11.03
N GLY A 462 1.91 29.61 -10.98
CA GLY A 462 2.79 29.26 -9.87
C GLY A 462 3.51 27.92 -10.06
N ASN A 463 3.07 27.11 -11.02
CA ASN A 463 3.82 25.97 -11.51
C ASN A 463 4.88 26.44 -12.52
N HIS A 464 6.16 26.17 -12.28
CA HIS A 464 7.26 26.50 -13.19
C HIS A 464 7.91 25.28 -13.84
N THR A 465 7.14 24.20 -14.03
CA THR A 465 7.57 23.07 -14.87
C THR A 465 8.08 23.59 -16.21
N ASP A 466 9.25 23.11 -16.62
CA ASP A 466 9.83 23.32 -17.95
C ASP A 466 10.72 22.12 -18.22
N ILE A 467 10.16 21.12 -18.91
CA ILE A 467 10.80 19.83 -19.14
C ILE A 467 10.67 19.40 -20.61
N THR A 468 11.79 18.94 -21.17
CA THR A 468 11.86 18.25 -22.46
C THR A 468 11.92 16.75 -22.20
N VAL A 469 10.97 15.99 -22.74
CA VAL A 469 10.93 14.52 -22.67
C VAL A 469 11.31 13.95 -24.03
N ASN A 470 12.45 13.28 -24.10
CA ASN A 470 12.89 12.62 -25.33
C ASN A 470 12.11 11.32 -25.55
N LEU A 471 11.61 11.13 -26.76
CA LEU A 471 10.78 9.98 -27.12
C LEU A 471 11.56 8.96 -27.95
N TRP A 472 11.08 7.72 -27.92
CA TRP A 472 11.59 6.64 -28.75
C TRP A 472 11.48 6.99 -30.24
N LYS A 473 12.42 6.53 -31.07
CA LYS A 473 12.37 6.77 -32.52
C LYS A 473 11.86 5.53 -33.23
N LEU A 474 10.65 5.61 -33.79
CA LEU A 474 10.05 4.51 -34.55
C LEU A 474 10.90 4.12 -35.77
N LYS A 475 11.00 2.81 -36.03
CA LYS A 475 11.66 2.26 -37.22
C LYS A 475 10.65 1.98 -38.32
N ASP A 476 9.48 1.45 -37.96
CA ASP A 476 8.37 1.15 -38.87
C ASP A 476 7.05 1.73 -38.32
N PRO A 477 6.73 3.02 -38.57
CA PRO A 477 5.51 3.66 -38.06
C PRO A 477 4.19 3.01 -38.49
N ALA A 478 4.22 2.11 -39.49
CA ALA A 478 3.04 1.36 -39.91
C ALA A 478 2.75 0.14 -39.00
N LYS A 479 3.71 -0.27 -38.17
CA LYS A 479 3.61 -1.46 -37.30
C LYS A 479 4.01 -1.21 -35.86
N GLU A 480 4.67 -0.09 -35.57
CA GLU A 480 5.21 0.24 -34.27
C GLU A 480 4.56 1.52 -33.74
N THR A 481 4.42 1.62 -32.42
CA THR A 481 3.94 2.81 -31.71
C THR A 481 4.77 3.04 -30.45
N ILE A 482 4.89 4.30 -30.03
CA ILE A 482 5.66 4.71 -28.86
C ILE A 482 4.79 4.65 -27.60
N PHE A 483 3.50 4.99 -27.72
CA PHE A 483 2.59 5.12 -26.58
C PHE A 483 1.60 3.98 -26.51
N GLU A 484 1.27 3.56 -25.29
CA GLU A 484 0.22 2.60 -25.00
C GLU A 484 -1.14 3.30 -24.84
N ASN A 485 -2.18 2.69 -25.41
CA ASN A 485 -3.57 3.10 -25.26
C ASN A 485 -4.16 2.41 -24.02
N CYS A 486 -4.02 3.06 -22.85
CA CYS A 486 -4.45 2.49 -21.58
C CYS A 486 -5.95 2.75 -21.33
N VAL A 487 -6.72 1.67 -21.30
CA VAL A 487 -8.19 1.71 -21.24
C VAL A 487 -8.71 0.71 -20.22
N ALA A 488 -8.90 1.08 -18.95
CA ALA A 488 -9.66 0.36 -17.91
C ALA A 488 -9.61 -1.18 -17.93
N ASP A 489 -8.48 -1.74 -18.34
CA ASP A 489 -8.23 -3.17 -18.55
C ASP A 489 -7.50 -3.77 -17.35
N VAL A 490 -6.67 -2.97 -16.67
CA VAL A 490 -6.09 -3.33 -15.35
C VAL A 490 -6.21 -2.18 -14.33
N ASN A 491 -6.11 -0.93 -14.79
CA ASN A 491 -6.27 0.27 -13.97
C ASN A 491 -7.63 0.92 -14.25
N ILE A 492 -8.57 0.85 -13.32
CA ILE A 492 -9.90 1.45 -13.45
C ILE A 492 -9.94 2.73 -12.61
N PRO A 493 -10.26 3.91 -13.18
CA PRO A 493 -10.98 4.17 -14.43
C PRO A 493 -10.11 4.26 -15.70
N VAL A 494 -10.74 4.39 -16.88
CA VAL A 494 -10.03 4.78 -18.12
C VAL A 494 -9.34 6.14 -17.96
N GLY A 495 -8.33 6.39 -18.77
CA GLY A 495 -8.04 7.74 -19.20
C GLY A 495 -6.58 8.16 -19.17
N GLU A 496 -5.67 7.40 -19.76
CA GLU A 496 -4.31 7.88 -20.05
C GLU A 496 -3.72 7.28 -21.33
N VAL A 497 -2.70 7.93 -21.86
CA VAL A 497 -1.76 7.32 -22.82
C VAL A 497 -0.36 7.49 -22.25
N PHE A 498 0.44 6.43 -22.23
CA PHE A 498 1.74 6.44 -21.55
C PHE A 498 2.85 5.81 -22.39
N THR A 499 4.10 6.11 -22.06
CA THR A 499 5.28 5.51 -22.70
C THR A 499 6.45 5.42 -21.73
N SER A 500 7.42 4.53 -22.00
CA SER A 500 8.74 4.61 -21.38
C SER A 500 9.60 5.63 -22.15
N PRO A 501 9.99 6.75 -21.54
CA PRO A 501 10.77 7.78 -22.24
C PRO A 501 12.22 7.34 -22.46
N VAL A 502 12.88 7.94 -23.45
CA VAL A 502 14.33 7.84 -23.62
C VAL A 502 14.98 8.76 -22.59
N LEU A 503 15.88 8.24 -21.75
CA LEU A 503 16.47 9.02 -20.66
C LEU A 503 17.44 10.06 -21.21
N GLU A 504 18.35 9.66 -22.11
CA GLU A 504 19.30 10.60 -22.71
C GLU A 504 18.56 11.71 -23.45
N GLY A 505 18.88 12.97 -23.14
CA GLY A 505 18.18 14.13 -23.72
C GLY A 505 16.89 14.54 -22.99
N THR A 506 16.38 13.74 -22.05
CA THR A 506 15.28 14.16 -21.18
C THR A 506 15.81 15.03 -20.04
N ASN A 507 15.45 16.32 -20.02
CA ASN A 507 16.02 17.30 -19.11
C ASN A 507 15.01 18.37 -18.72
N GLY A 508 15.14 18.91 -17.51
CA GLY A 508 14.36 20.07 -17.07
C GLY A 508 13.85 19.95 -15.65
N VAL A 509 12.85 20.77 -15.33
CA VAL A 509 12.24 20.85 -14.00
C VAL A 509 10.81 20.36 -14.08
N LEU A 510 10.46 19.40 -13.24
CA LEU A 510 9.08 19.06 -12.90
C LEU A 510 8.76 19.74 -11.57
N HIS A 511 7.74 20.61 -11.57
CA HIS A 511 7.27 21.28 -10.37
C HIS A 511 5.76 21.11 -10.26
N VAL A 512 5.25 20.92 -9.05
CA VAL A 512 3.81 20.93 -8.74
C VAL A 512 3.59 21.71 -7.45
N THR A 513 2.64 22.66 -7.48
CA THR A 513 2.47 23.57 -6.33
C THR A 513 1.97 22.81 -5.09
N LYS A 514 1.14 21.78 -5.32
CA LYS A 514 0.58 20.91 -4.29
C LYS A 514 0.22 19.55 -4.90
N VAL A 515 0.66 18.47 -4.28
CA VAL A 515 0.31 17.11 -4.70
C VAL A 515 0.22 16.17 -3.49
N PHE A 516 -0.63 15.15 -3.57
CA PHE A 516 -0.72 14.09 -2.57
C PHE A 516 -0.22 12.80 -3.18
N LEU A 517 0.85 12.23 -2.63
CA LEU A 517 1.44 10.99 -3.11
C LEU A 517 1.48 10.02 -1.94
N ASN A 518 0.93 8.82 -2.13
CA ASN A 518 0.99 7.75 -1.13
C ASN A 518 0.45 8.19 0.25
N GLY A 519 -0.66 8.94 0.27
CA GLY A 519 -1.30 9.44 1.48
C GLY A 519 -0.54 10.56 2.21
N LEU A 520 0.51 11.11 1.59
CA LEU A 520 1.33 12.21 2.11
C LEU A 520 1.19 13.45 1.23
N GLU A 521 0.99 14.61 1.85
CA GLU A 521 0.96 15.91 1.17
C GLU A 521 2.39 16.38 0.84
N TYR A 522 2.60 16.91 -0.36
CA TYR A 522 3.82 17.62 -0.75
C TYR A 522 3.48 19.04 -1.21
N LYS A 523 4.21 20.02 -0.67
CA LYS A 523 4.04 21.45 -0.98
C LYS A 523 5.22 21.90 -1.83
N ASN A 524 4.96 22.55 -2.97
CA ASN A 524 5.96 22.98 -3.95
C ASN A 524 7.00 21.88 -4.24
N LEU A 525 6.52 20.70 -4.63
CA LEU A 525 7.40 19.59 -4.97
C LEU A 525 8.14 19.93 -6.26
N GLU A 526 9.46 19.91 -6.20
CA GLU A 526 10.34 20.17 -7.34
C GLU A 526 11.29 18.99 -7.54
N ILE A 527 11.40 18.51 -8.78
CA ILE A 527 12.35 17.48 -9.20
C ILE A 527 13.07 17.96 -10.46
N ILE A 528 14.40 17.98 -10.41
CA ILE A 528 15.26 18.37 -11.53
C ILE A 528 15.81 17.12 -12.20
N PHE A 529 15.62 16.99 -13.52
CA PHE A 529 16.11 15.87 -14.32
C PHE A 529 17.31 16.27 -15.16
N GLU A 530 18.33 15.40 -15.16
CA GLU A 530 19.47 15.43 -16.07
C GLU A 530 19.58 14.06 -16.75
N ASN A 531 19.41 14.02 -18.07
CA ASN A 531 19.36 12.80 -18.88
C ASN A 531 18.46 11.73 -18.23
N GLY A 532 17.22 12.13 -17.97
CA GLY A 532 16.13 11.30 -17.47
C GLY A 532 16.34 10.79 -16.05
N ARG A 533 17.32 11.31 -15.29
CA ARG A 533 17.58 10.90 -13.90
C ARG A 533 17.44 12.07 -12.96
N ILE A 534 16.92 11.80 -11.76
CA ILE A 534 16.81 12.81 -10.71
C ILE A 534 18.19 13.32 -10.34
N LYS A 535 18.43 14.60 -10.58
CA LYS A 535 19.65 15.33 -10.25
C LYS A 535 19.57 16.03 -8.89
N ASN A 536 18.42 16.62 -8.60
CA ASN A 536 18.12 17.32 -7.35
C ASN A 536 16.60 17.30 -7.12
N TYR A 537 16.19 17.52 -5.88
CA TYR A 537 14.78 17.58 -5.49
C TYR A 537 14.62 18.44 -4.23
N ASN A 538 13.44 19.03 -4.06
CA ASN A 538 13.06 19.72 -2.82
C ASN A 538 11.53 19.80 -2.68
N CYS A 539 11.07 20.15 -1.48
CA CYS A 539 9.69 20.56 -1.21
C CYS A 539 9.67 21.62 -0.08
N ALA A 540 8.48 22.04 0.34
CA ALA A 540 8.25 23.06 1.36
C ALA A 540 7.38 22.55 2.52
N ASN A 541 7.52 21.27 2.88
CA ASN A 541 6.77 20.62 3.95
C ASN A 541 7.26 20.98 5.35
N PHE A 542 8.58 21.16 5.49
CA PHE A 542 9.30 21.41 6.74
C PHE A 542 10.10 22.70 6.65
N ALA A 543 10.58 23.17 7.81
CA ALA A 543 11.29 24.44 7.94
C ALA A 543 12.69 24.42 7.30
N THR A 544 13.33 23.25 7.24
CA THR A 544 14.70 23.10 6.70
C THR A 544 14.71 22.32 5.38
N GLU A 545 15.66 22.66 4.50
CA GLU A 545 15.84 21.96 3.22
C GLU A 545 16.25 20.49 3.45
N GLU A 546 17.04 20.23 4.50
CA GLU A 546 17.48 18.89 4.88
C GLU A 546 16.30 17.98 5.22
N GLU A 547 15.32 18.46 5.98
CA GLU A 547 14.11 17.70 6.31
C GLU A 547 13.23 17.47 5.08
N ASN A 548 13.07 18.48 4.22
CA ASN A 548 12.33 18.37 2.97
C ASN A 548 12.95 17.31 2.03
N LYS A 549 14.27 17.33 1.90
CA LYS A 549 15.00 16.31 1.13
C LYS A 549 14.92 14.93 1.77
N ALA A 550 15.03 14.81 3.08
CA ALA A 550 14.88 13.53 3.77
C ALA A 550 13.48 12.93 3.54
N PHE A 551 12.44 13.76 3.57
CA PHE A 551 11.06 13.36 3.30
C PHE A 551 10.88 12.81 1.89
N ILE A 552 11.42 13.49 0.87
CA ILE A 552 11.39 13.01 -0.53
C ILE A 552 12.24 11.75 -0.72
N LYS A 553 13.45 11.72 -0.14
CA LYS A 553 14.37 10.57 -0.19
C LYS A 553 13.69 9.30 0.34
N GLU A 554 12.94 9.44 1.41
CA GLU A 554 12.27 8.32 2.06
C GLU A 554 11.02 7.86 1.29
N ASN A 555 10.16 8.80 0.88
CA ASN A 555 8.79 8.48 0.47
C ASN A 555 8.55 8.50 -1.04
N ILE A 556 9.41 9.16 -1.83
CA ILE A 556 9.37 9.15 -3.31
C ILE A 556 10.53 8.33 -3.86
N LEU A 557 11.75 8.52 -3.33
CA LEU A 557 12.92 7.77 -3.80
C LEU A 557 13.05 6.40 -3.14
N PHE A 558 12.20 6.03 -2.17
CA PHE A 558 12.27 4.76 -1.44
C PHE A 558 13.68 4.43 -0.94
N ARG A 559 14.40 5.45 -0.46
CA ARG A 559 15.79 5.40 0.04
C ARG A 559 16.87 5.14 -1.02
N HIS A 560 16.51 5.13 -2.30
CA HIS A 560 17.48 5.17 -3.40
C HIS A 560 18.17 6.54 -3.49
N LYS A 561 19.35 6.58 -4.09
CA LYS A 561 20.13 7.83 -4.27
C LYS A 561 19.56 8.73 -5.36
N THR A 562 19.00 8.11 -6.39
CA THR A 562 18.38 8.74 -7.56
C THR A 562 17.47 7.69 -8.21
N LEU A 563 16.48 8.14 -8.98
CA LEU A 563 15.60 7.31 -9.79
C LEU A 563 15.61 7.83 -11.25
N PRO A 564 15.40 6.94 -12.24
CA PRO A 564 15.13 7.37 -13.60
C PRO A 564 13.66 7.81 -13.75
N LEU A 565 13.36 8.52 -14.85
CA LEU A 565 12.01 8.75 -15.32
C LEU A 565 11.53 7.46 -16.02
N GLY A 566 10.65 6.72 -15.34
CA GLY A 566 10.14 5.43 -15.80
C GLY A 566 8.99 5.57 -16.79
N GLU A 567 8.17 6.61 -16.64
CA GLU A 567 6.98 6.86 -17.45
C GLU A 567 6.83 8.34 -17.79
N PHE A 568 6.34 8.60 -18.99
CA PHE A 568 5.70 9.87 -19.36
C PHE A 568 4.32 9.58 -19.93
N ALA A 569 3.32 10.31 -19.45
CA ALA A 569 1.94 10.05 -19.81
C ALA A 569 1.06 11.30 -19.87
N ILE A 570 -0.07 11.16 -20.54
CA ILE A 570 -1.11 12.19 -20.67
C ILE A 570 -2.42 11.62 -20.16
N GLY A 571 -2.81 12.01 -18.95
CA GLY A 571 -4.16 11.81 -18.45
C GLY A 571 -5.18 12.51 -19.35
N THR A 572 -6.29 11.82 -19.62
CA THR A 572 -7.40 12.25 -20.49
C THR A 572 -8.75 12.26 -19.76
N ASN A 573 -8.79 11.91 -18.48
CA ASN A 573 -10.01 11.84 -17.69
C ASN A 573 -10.38 13.21 -17.10
N THR A 574 -10.78 14.13 -17.98
CA THR A 574 -11.27 15.46 -17.60
C THR A 574 -12.57 15.40 -16.79
N THR A 575 -13.30 14.29 -16.89
CA THR A 575 -14.49 14.03 -16.08
C THR A 575 -14.14 13.88 -14.60
N ALA A 576 -13.12 13.08 -14.28
CA ALA A 576 -12.61 12.94 -12.92
C ALA A 576 -12.05 14.28 -12.40
N TYR A 577 -11.31 15.00 -13.23
CA TYR A 577 -10.75 16.31 -12.86
C TYR A 577 -11.84 17.32 -12.45
N VAL A 578 -12.91 17.43 -13.25
CA VAL A 578 -14.02 18.35 -12.96
C VAL A 578 -14.81 17.91 -11.73
N ALA A 579 -15.06 16.61 -11.56
CA ALA A 579 -15.71 16.09 -10.37
C ALA A 579 -14.90 16.40 -9.10
N ALA A 580 -13.58 16.19 -9.14
CA ALA A 580 -12.68 16.51 -8.04
C ALA A 580 -12.74 18.00 -7.66
N LYS A 581 -12.67 18.89 -8.67
CA LYS A 581 -12.78 20.35 -8.51
C LYS A 581 -14.12 20.79 -7.93
N ARG A 582 -15.22 20.29 -8.50
CA ARG A 582 -16.58 20.65 -8.10
C ARG A 582 -16.86 20.27 -6.65
N LEU A 583 -16.33 19.13 -6.22
CA LEU A 583 -16.51 18.59 -4.87
C LEU A 583 -15.44 19.05 -3.88
N GLY A 584 -14.38 19.73 -4.34
CA GLY A 584 -13.27 20.20 -3.49
C GLY A 584 -12.45 19.06 -2.89
N VAL A 585 -12.22 17.99 -3.65
CA VAL A 585 -11.54 16.77 -3.19
C VAL A 585 -10.31 16.42 -4.03
N GLU A 586 -9.75 17.35 -4.80
CA GLU A 586 -8.55 17.13 -5.62
C GLU A 586 -7.38 16.57 -4.79
N ALA A 587 -7.22 17.11 -3.58
CA ALA A 587 -6.23 16.69 -2.59
C ALA A 587 -6.41 15.25 -2.06
N ARG A 588 -7.58 14.65 -2.28
CA ARG A 588 -7.96 13.37 -1.69
C ARG A 588 -8.16 12.29 -2.74
N MET A 589 -7.97 12.60 -4.03
CA MET A 589 -8.01 11.60 -5.08
C MET A 589 -6.80 10.66 -4.95
N PRO A 590 -6.98 9.34 -5.08
CA PRO A 590 -5.88 8.39 -5.08
C PRO A 590 -5.06 8.57 -6.36
N ILE A 591 -3.79 8.17 -6.33
CA ILE A 591 -2.89 8.28 -7.49
C ILE A 591 -3.53 7.66 -8.74
N LEU A 592 -4.16 6.49 -8.58
CA LEU A 592 -4.90 5.78 -9.63
C LEU A 592 -5.87 6.65 -10.43
N ILE A 593 -6.55 7.60 -9.77
CA ILE A 593 -7.47 8.54 -10.42
C ILE A 593 -6.74 9.83 -10.79
N ALA A 594 -5.89 10.35 -9.90
CA ALA A 594 -5.20 11.61 -10.06
C ALA A 594 -4.27 11.62 -11.29
N GLU A 595 -3.57 10.51 -11.57
CA GLU A 595 -2.71 10.36 -12.77
C GLU A 595 -3.49 10.58 -14.07
N LYS A 596 -4.77 10.23 -14.09
CA LYS A 596 -5.65 10.40 -15.27
C LYS A 596 -6.17 11.83 -15.43
N MET A 597 -5.88 12.73 -14.48
CA MET A 597 -6.40 14.11 -14.42
C MET A 597 -5.43 15.18 -14.97
N GLY A 598 -4.37 14.78 -15.67
CA GLY A 598 -3.41 15.69 -16.31
C GLY A 598 -2.19 14.94 -16.87
N PRO A 599 -1.21 15.62 -17.49
CA PRO A 599 0.05 14.99 -17.81
C PRO A 599 0.79 14.58 -16.53
N HIS A 600 1.39 13.39 -16.54
CA HIS A 600 2.13 12.88 -15.39
C HIS A 600 3.44 12.20 -15.76
N PHE A 601 4.28 12.07 -14.74
CA PHE A 601 5.66 11.63 -14.83
C PHE A 601 5.92 10.65 -13.69
N ALA A 602 6.26 9.41 -14.02
CA ALA A 602 6.62 8.43 -12.99
C ALA A 602 8.12 8.41 -12.75
N VAL A 603 8.54 8.59 -11.50
CA VAL A 603 9.92 8.33 -11.09
C VAL A 603 10.04 6.89 -10.58
N GLY A 604 11.04 6.16 -11.07
CA GLY A 604 11.24 4.74 -10.75
C GLY A 604 11.31 3.86 -11.99
N ASP A 605 10.82 2.62 -11.85
CA ASP A 605 10.82 1.61 -12.91
C ASP A 605 9.82 1.95 -14.03
N THR A 606 10.01 1.37 -15.22
CA THR A 606 9.04 1.49 -16.31
C THR A 606 7.76 0.70 -15.99
N CYS A 607 6.65 1.04 -16.64
CA CYS A 607 5.36 0.32 -16.50
C CYS A 607 5.47 -1.15 -16.96
N TYR A 608 6.52 -1.46 -17.75
CA TYR A 608 6.82 -2.79 -18.25
C TYR A 608 7.87 -3.52 -17.44
N SER A 609 8.18 -3.06 -16.22
CA SER A 609 9.17 -3.69 -15.35
C SER A 609 8.95 -5.20 -15.25
N HIS A 610 9.96 -5.98 -15.65
CA HIS A 610 9.95 -7.45 -15.74
C HIS A 610 9.09 -8.06 -16.86
N ALA A 611 8.46 -7.25 -17.69
CA ALA A 611 7.66 -7.65 -18.85
C ALA A 611 8.19 -7.04 -20.16
N GLU A 612 9.39 -6.46 -20.18
CA GLU A 612 9.92 -5.72 -21.34
C GLU A 612 10.11 -6.58 -22.58
N GLU A 613 10.35 -7.89 -22.40
CA GLU A 613 10.49 -8.86 -23.49
C GLU A 613 9.13 -9.33 -24.03
N VAL A 614 8.03 -9.10 -23.30
CA VAL A 614 6.68 -9.50 -23.71
C VAL A 614 6.15 -8.48 -24.71
N LYS A 615 5.86 -8.94 -25.93
CA LYS A 615 5.26 -8.09 -26.96
C LYS A 615 3.84 -7.74 -26.59
N VAL A 616 3.59 -6.44 -26.45
CA VAL A 616 2.27 -5.86 -26.25
C VAL A 616 1.89 -5.03 -27.47
N TYR A 617 0.59 -4.97 -27.72
CA TYR A 617 0.03 -4.36 -28.91
C TYR A 617 -1.11 -3.43 -28.54
N ASN A 618 -1.13 -2.26 -29.16
CA ASN A 618 -2.30 -1.40 -29.07
C ASN A 618 -3.50 -2.02 -29.79
N PRO A 619 -4.72 -1.53 -29.51
CA PRO A 619 -5.94 -1.99 -30.17
C PRO A 619 -5.96 -1.83 -31.70
N ASP A 620 -5.11 -0.95 -32.24
CA ASP A 620 -4.91 -0.75 -33.68
C ASP A 620 -3.98 -1.83 -34.31
N GLY A 621 -3.40 -2.70 -33.49
CA GLY A 621 -2.50 -3.78 -33.89
C GLY A 621 -1.02 -3.40 -33.97
N LYS A 622 -0.63 -2.16 -33.65
CA LYS A 622 0.78 -1.75 -33.62
C LYS A 622 1.47 -2.29 -32.37
N GLU A 623 2.70 -2.79 -32.52
CA GLU A 623 3.56 -3.21 -31.42
C GLU A 623 4.06 -1.98 -30.65
N ILE A 624 3.90 -2.00 -29.33
CA ILE A 624 4.46 -0.94 -28.48
C ILE A 624 5.96 -1.23 -28.30
N VAL A 625 6.80 -0.34 -28.81
CA VAL A 625 8.26 -0.56 -28.85
C VAL A 625 9.01 0.11 -27.70
N ALA A 626 8.45 1.16 -27.10
CA ALA A 626 9.05 1.90 -25.99
C ALA A 626 8.71 1.25 -24.64
N ARG A 627 9.21 0.03 -24.44
CA ARG A 627 9.00 -0.77 -23.21
C ARG A 627 10.11 -0.64 -22.18
N ASP A 628 11.29 -0.25 -22.61
CA ASP A 628 12.45 -0.08 -21.76
C ASP A 628 13.15 1.26 -22.02
N ASN A 629 14.02 1.61 -21.08
CA ASN A 629 14.90 2.76 -21.15
C ASN A 629 16.33 2.32 -20.83
N GLU A 630 17.28 3.25 -20.83
CA GLU A 630 18.70 2.96 -20.65
C GLU A 630 19.03 2.33 -19.30
N VAL A 631 18.18 2.49 -18.28
CA VAL A 631 18.33 1.82 -16.99
C VAL A 631 17.68 0.44 -16.99
N ALA A 632 16.44 0.31 -17.45
CA ALA A 632 15.77 -1.00 -17.55
C ALA A 632 16.51 -1.96 -18.51
N ALA A 633 17.16 -1.45 -19.56
CA ALA A 633 18.01 -2.22 -20.47
C ALA A 633 19.20 -2.90 -19.78
N LEU A 634 19.63 -2.38 -18.61
CA LEU A 634 20.66 -3.03 -17.78
C LEU A 634 20.21 -4.40 -17.28
N ARG A 635 18.92 -4.79 -17.38
CA ARG A 635 18.45 -6.12 -16.97
C ARG A 635 19.23 -7.26 -17.61
N SER A 636 19.74 -7.06 -18.82
CA SER A 636 20.54 -8.04 -19.57
C SER A 636 22.00 -8.14 -19.11
N VAL A 637 22.52 -7.12 -18.42
CA VAL A 637 23.94 -6.99 -18.02
C VAL A 637 24.11 -7.03 -16.50
N ASN A 638 23.29 -6.28 -15.77
CA ASN A 638 23.24 -6.21 -14.33
C ASN A 638 21.78 -6.02 -13.84
N PRO A 639 21.03 -7.12 -13.64
CA PRO A 639 19.64 -7.08 -13.17
C PRO A 639 19.42 -6.27 -11.89
N SER A 640 20.40 -6.25 -10.97
CA SER A 640 20.29 -5.53 -9.70
C SER A 640 20.28 -4.00 -9.84
N LYS A 641 20.67 -3.49 -11.01
CA LYS A 641 20.70 -2.04 -11.32
C LYS A 641 19.57 -1.60 -12.26
N ALA A 642 18.77 -2.53 -12.75
CA ALA A 642 17.72 -2.26 -13.72
C ALA A 642 16.37 -1.96 -13.06
N TYR A 643 16.18 -2.43 -11.82
CA TYR A 643 14.90 -2.36 -11.11
C TYR A 643 15.07 -1.78 -9.71
N PHE A 644 14.29 -0.75 -9.40
CA PHE A 644 14.25 -0.06 -8.12
C PHE A 644 13.09 -0.58 -7.25
N ASN A 645 12.11 -1.27 -7.85
CA ASN A 645 10.88 -1.74 -7.22
C ASN A 645 10.06 -0.58 -6.63
N CYS A 646 10.00 0.52 -7.38
CA CYS A 646 9.16 1.67 -7.10
C CYS A 646 8.74 2.35 -8.40
N HIS A 647 7.59 2.98 -8.36
CA HIS A 647 7.01 3.75 -9.46
C HIS A 647 6.09 4.77 -8.78
N THR A 648 6.30 6.06 -9.03
CA THR A 648 5.53 7.12 -8.37
C THR A 648 5.18 8.22 -9.36
N ASP A 649 3.90 8.28 -9.68
CA ASP A 649 3.30 9.22 -10.61
C ASP A 649 3.12 10.59 -9.99
N ILE A 650 3.62 11.60 -10.70
CA ILE A 650 3.51 13.01 -10.31
C ILE A 650 2.77 13.74 -11.43
N THR A 651 1.52 14.11 -11.16
CA THR A 651 0.63 14.75 -12.13
C THR A 651 0.69 16.27 -12.06
N ILE A 652 0.74 16.92 -13.22
CA ILE A 652 0.53 18.35 -13.38
C ILE A 652 -0.97 18.59 -13.61
N PRO A 653 -1.67 19.30 -12.70
CA PRO A 653 -3.07 19.64 -12.89
C PRO A 653 -3.30 20.44 -14.17
N TYR A 654 -4.44 20.27 -14.85
CA TYR A 654 -4.72 21.00 -16.09
C TYR A 654 -4.68 22.53 -15.92
N ASP A 655 -5.12 23.07 -14.79
CA ASP A 655 -5.07 24.51 -14.51
C ASP A 655 -3.67 25.05 -14.18
N GLU A 656 -2.71 24.16 -13.93
CA GLU A 656 -1.29 24.49 -13.78
C GLU A 656 -0.49 24.26 -15.08
N LEU A 657 -1.13 23.81 -16.15
CA LEU A 657 -0.48 23.44 -17.41
C LEU A 657 -0.62 24.52 -18.48
N ALA A 658 0.50 25.13 -18.86
CA ALA A 658 0.56 26.13 -19.92
C ALA A 658 0.52 25.49 -21.31
N GLU A 659 1.37 24.49 -21.53
CA GLU A 659 1.59 23.88 -22.85
C GLU A 659 2.06 22.43 -22.68
N LEU A 660 1.50 21.53 -23.49
CA LEU A 660 2.09 20.24 -23.84
C LEU A 660 2.13 20.14 -25.36
N THR A 661 3.34 20.11 -25.92
CA THR A 661 3.56 20.12 -27.37
C THR A 661 4.47 18.99 -27.81
N ALA A 662 4.02 18.21 -28.78
CA ALA A 662 4.82 17.27 -29.53
C ALA A 662 5.66 17.99 -30.59
N VAL A 663 6.99 17.87 -30.53
CA VAL A 663 7.91 18.52 -31.46
C VAL A 663 8.53 17.46 -32.38
N LYS A 664 8.34 17.62 -33.68
CA LYS A 664 8.89 16.73 -34.71
C LYS A 664 10.38 16.99 -34.93
N LYS A 665 11.06 16.04 -35.56
CA LYS A 665 12.48 16.14 -35.92
C LYS A 665 12.81 17.35 -36.83
N ASP A 666 11.86 17.80 -37.65
CA ASP A 666 12.03 18.97 -38.53
C ASP A 666 11.68 20.30 -37.84
N GLY A 667 11.36 20.28 -36.54
CA GLY A 667 10.93 21.43 -35.76
C GLY A 667 9.42 21.74 -35.87
N GLY A 668 8.65 20.96 -36.63
CA GLY A 668 7.19 21.07 -36.65
C GLY A 668 6.60 20.83 -35.26
N ARG A 669 5.68 21.69 -34.83
CA ARG A 669 5.06 21.63 -33.50
C ARG A 669 3.60 21.18 -33.62
N ILE A 670 3.20 20.20 -32.82
CA ILE A 670 1.82 19.75 -32.67
C ILE A 670 1.39 20.00 -31.22
N PRO A 671 0.66 21.10 -30.96
CA PRO A 671 0.09 21.35 -29.64
C PRO A 671 -0.95 20.27 -29.32
N ILE A 672 -0.79 19.61 -28.17
CA ILE A 672 -1.76 18.63 -27.66
C ILE A 672 -2.67 19.31 -26.64
N ILE A 673 -2.06 20.01 -25.67
CA ILE A 673 -2.75 20.80 -24.66
C ILE A 673 -2.19 22.22 -24.66
N ALA A 674 -3.07 23.22 -24.60
CA ALA A 674 -2.70 24.61 -24.41
C ALA A 674 -3.64 25.26 -23.38
N ASN A 675 -3.07 25.92 -22.37
CA ASN A 675 -3.78 26.54 -21.24
C ASN A 675 -4.79 25.58 -20.60
N GLY A 676 -4.36 24.36 -20.26
CA GLY A 676 -5.21 23.36 -19.63
C GLY A 676 -6.36 22.81 -20.48
N ARG A 677 -6.35 23.02 -21.80
CA ARG A 677 -7.38 22.52 -22.73
C ARG A 677 -6.77 21.71 -23.86
N PHE A 678 -7.41 20.60 -24.22
CA PHE A 678 -7.00 19.80 -25.38
C PHE A 678 -7.26 20.58 -26.67
N VAL A 679 -6.24 20.78 -27.50
CA VAL A 679 -6.32 21.58 -28.74
C VAL A 679 -6.03 20.76 -30.00
N LEU A 680 -5.66 19.49 -29.84
CA LEU A 680 -5.47 18.56 -30.95
C LEU A 680 -6.82 18.23 -31.61
N PRO A 681 -6.98 18.36 -32.94
CA PRO A 681 -8.20 17.96 -33.62
C PRO A 681 -8.58 16.50 -33.35
N GLY A 682 -9.85 16.24 -33.01
CA GLY A 682 -10.36 14.92 -32.63
C GLY A 682 -10.37 14.65 -31.12
N THR A 683 -9.91 15.59 -30.30
CA THR A 683 -9.91 15.51 -28.82
C THR A 683 -10.93 16.45 -28.16
N GLU A 684 -11.79 17.10 -28.94
CA GLU A 684 -12.70 18.16 -28.48
C GLU A 684 -13.65 17.69 -27.38
N GLU A 685 -14.06 16.42 -27.43
CA GLU A 685 -14.93 15.79 -26.43
C GLU A 685 -14.30 15.74 -25.04
N LEU A 686 -12.97 15.72 -24.92
CA LEU A 686 -12.30 15.80 -23.61
C LEU A 686 -12.51 17.16 -22.96
N ASN A 687 -12.78 18.21 -23.73
CA ASN A 687 -13.05 19.53 -23.17
C ASN A 687 -14.52 19.71 -22.75
N GLU A 688 -15.42 18.77 -23.03
CA GLU A 688 -16.83 18.90 -22.66
C GLU A 688 -17.04 19.04 -21.15
N PRO A 689 -16.46 18.18 -20.29
CA PRO A 689 -16.57 18.35 -18.84
C PRO A 689 -15.94 19.65 -18.36
N LEU A 690 -14.82 20.02 -18.96
CA LEU A 690 -14.04 21.20 -18.56
C LEU A 690 -14.81 22.52 -18.69
N ARG A 691 -15.86 22.57 -19.52
CA ARG A 691 -16.76 23.73 -19.65
C ARG A 691 -17.60 24.00 -18.40
N GLU A 692 -17.73 23.04 -17.49
CA GLU A 692 -18.38 23.25 -16.20
C GLU A 692 -17.55 24.16 -15.27
N LEU A 693 -16.27 24.36 -15.58
CA LEU A 693 -15.35 25.21 -14.82
C LEU A 693 -15.14 26.60 -15.44
N ASP A 694 -15.71 26.85 -16.62
CA ASP A 694 -15.71 28.17 -17.29
C ASP A 694 -16.85 29.05 -16.73
#